data_AF-A0A6P0RCR1-F1
#
_entry.id   AF-A0A6P0RCR1-F1
#
_cell.length_a   1.000
_cell.length_b   1.000
_cell.length_c   1.000
_cell.angle_alpha   90.00
_cell.angle_beta   90.00
_cell.angle_gamma   90.00
#
_symmetry.space_group_name_H-M   'P 1'
#
loop_
_entity.id
_entity.type
_entity.pdbx_description
1 polymer ?
#
loop_
_entity_poly.entity_id
_entity_poly.type
_entity_poly.pdbx_seq_one_letter_code
_entity_poly.pdbx_strand_id
1 'polypeptide(L)'
;MSRFVNYTLTIRNDGTIVPQIDGQESENGRFQEIFLPDIRHELSLLNNYNSREQFTFLGKKLFQALLQPVNSSFYGQVWSRYINESENTDLRMRIVFESIERETELANQIINLPWEFLCYARDNNTFLGTHPRVALSCSYKSCFNSPLPGYTNREFPLRVLFVHGHPSTLPDVGFVKLVQRILTELDETVEVRELKDPEPNKLAEELSKKPHVLHFLGHGKPGALALGDLSNGEPSWLDDQSLSDYLRGGGVKLVVLQACEGASPSQELAFTGTAAQLVKSHVPAVIAIRYPISQSLAWNFVRTLYGKLVAGEPVDVAVQSGREQLAIGNKSHACRDFGAPVLWMRLRDGLLFPTPTQEETGQSNSELQKTIWGQIVINGTLTADDQIQYEDKVVTVEKYLNLINEHLDTNFRLKIVERGSVKLTLEGSQEDFNLLDEFFKDGNFSKTLDITIESLTIDIPKKEQEDRPAKPIDNSRYYNQHDLKQKLLELEDLLVKKQWKQADKKTSEIVQAFAGKKREEDWEAQNVLRQIDQLWQTYQDLKQKLLELENLLAEYQWKKADDKTTEIMLEFAGKKREEDWGLQNIQNFSSDILCEIDRLWQDNSNEMFGFNRQVLKWQENPEKWQENNKKFAEELGWYDQNKNKWLSWEDEVFRNNVKRRDIEGLLPTPPPFKKDRQHSVDLMPQLADKMKQC
;
A
#
# COMPACT_ATOMS: atom_id res chain seq x y z
N MET A 1 -9.01 4.77 24.32
CA MET A 1 -7.74 5.53 24.20
C MET A 1 -7.60 5.96 22.75
N SER A 2 -6.99 7.12 22.49
CA SER A 2 -6.72 7.60 21.13
C SER A 2 -5.85 6.58 20.37
N ARG A 3 -6.16 6.26 19.11
CA ARG A 3 -5.34 5.43 18.21
C ARG A 3 -3.91 5.97 18.07
N PHE A 4 -3.73 7.28 18.26
CA PHE A 4 -2.47 7.97 18.05
C PHE A 4 -1.94 8.64 19.31
N VAL A 5 -0.63 8.52 19.54
CA VAL A 5 0.15 9.55 20.26
C VAL A 5 0.39 10.69 19.29
N ASN A 6 -0.04 11.90 19.64
CA ASN A 6 0.15 13.08 18.79
C ASN A 6 1.44 13.79 19.19
N TYR A 7 2.44 13.80 18.30
CA TYR A 7 3.67 14.55 18.50
C TYR A 7 3.75 15.72 17.52
N THR A 8 3.66 16.94 18.03
CA THR A 8 3.70 18.17 17.24
C THR A 8 5.00 18.92 17.50
N LEU A 9 5.77 19.19 16.46
CA LEU A 9 6.98 20.01 16.50
C LEU A 9 6.67 21.37 15.90
N THR A 10 6.45 22.38 16.74
CA THR A 10 6.27 23.75 16.25
C THR A 10 7.62 24.44 16.11
N ILE A 11 7.99 24.80 14.88
CA ILE A 11 9.22 25.52 14.55
C ILE A 11 8.89 27.01 14.39
N ARG A 12 9.50 27.84 15.24
CA ARG A 12 9.39 29.30 15.19
C ARG A 12 10.36 29.89 14.17
N ASN A 13 10.12 31.15 13.78
CA ASN A 13 10.90 31.83 12.73
C ASN A 13 12.37 32.06 13.14
N ASP A 14 12.70 31.98 14.43
CA ASP A 14 14.07 32.08 14.96
C ASP A 14 14.79 30.71 15.08
N GLY A 15 14.16 29.63 14.64
CA GLY A 15 14.67 28.27 14.73
C GLY A 15 14.39 27.56 16.07
N THR A 16 13.65 28.19 16.99
CA THR A 16 13.18 27.51 18.21
C THR A 16 12.22 26.38 17.87
N ILE A 17 12.40 25.22 18.48
CA ILE A 17 11.56 24.03 18.34
C ILE A 17 10.77 23.85 19.62
N VAL A 18 9.45 23.89 19.53
CA VAL A 18 8.51 23.70 20.65
C VAL A 18 7.80 22.35 20.45
N PRO A 19 8.27 21.27 21.09
CA PRO A 19 7.62 19.97 21.03
C PRO A 19 6.37 19.93 21.90
N GLN A 20 5.31 19.30 21.39
CA GLN A 20 4.07 19.03 22.12
C GLN A 20 3.69 17.57 21.98
N ILE A 21 3.33 16.92 23.10
CA ILE A 21 2.87 15.54 23.17
C ILE A 21 1.42 15.55 23.66
N ASP A 22 0.50 15.10 22.82
CA ASP A 22 -0.95 15.12 23.10
C ASP A 22 -1.45 16.51 23.55
N GLY A 23 -0.86 17.55 22.94
CA GLY A 23 -1.18 18.96 23.21
C GLY A 23 -0.43 19.59 24.40
N GLN A 24 0.35 18.82 25.15
CA GLN A 24 1.17 19.34 26.27
C GLN A 24 2.58 19.69 25.79
N GLU A 25 3.01 20.92 26.06
CA GLU A 25 4.38 21.37 25.73
C GLU A 25 5.43 20.61 26.55
N SER A 26 6.55 20.31 25.89
CA SER A 26 7.76 19.75 26.50
C SER A 26 8.92 20.74 26.33
N GLU A 27 10.07 20.43 26.93
CA GLU A 27 11.29 21.24 26.85
C GLU A 27 11.64 21.63 25.40
N ASN A 28 11.81 22.94 25.20
CA ASN A 28 12.13 23.52 23.89
C ASN A 28 13.55 23.15 23.45
N GLY A 29 13.73 22.96 22.15
CA GLY A 29 15.03 22.83 21.52
C GLY A 29 15.31 23.97 20.55
N ARG A 30 16.45 23.90 19.89
CA ARG A 30 16.81 24.81 18.80
C ARG A 30 17.30 24.02 17.61
N PHE A 31 16.79 24.36 16.43
CA PHE A 31 17.22 23.78 15.16
C PHE A 31 18.73 23.96 14.99
N GLN A 32 19.42 22.88 14.61
CA GLN A 32 20.88 22.89 14.52
C GLN A 32 21.33 23.26 13.10
N GLU A 33 21.47 24.56 12.86
CA GLU A 33 21.89 25.13 11.56
C GLU A 33 23.23 24.58 11.04
N ILE A 34 24.09 24.09 11.95
CA ILE A 34 25.40 23.50 11.62
C ILE A 34 25.30 22.33 10.63
N PHE A 35 24.14 21.66 10.54
CA PHE A 35 23.93 20.56 9.59
C PHE A 35 23.41 21.01 8.22
N LEU A 36 23.00 22.26 8.06
CA LEU A 36 22.46 22.77 6.78
C LEU A 36 23.45 22.64 5.60
N PRO A 37 24.76 22.92 5.75
CA PRO A 37 25.70 22.72 4.65
C PRO A 37 25.75 21.27 4.18
N ASP A 38 25.82 20.32 5.10
CA ASP A 38 25.82 18.89 4.79
C ASP A 38 24.49 18.48 4.13
N ILE A 39 23.35 18.88 4.69
CA ILE A 39 22.03 18.56 4.12
C ILE A 39 21.93 19.08 2.68
N ARG A 40 22.34 20.32 2.41
CA ARG A 40 22.32 20.88 1.06
C ARG A 40 23.23 20.12 0.09
N HIS A 41 24.41 19.71 0.56
CA HIS A 41 25.32 18.89 -0.24
C HIS A 41 24.66 17.57 -0.63
N GLU A 42 24.09 16.85 0.33
CA GLU A 42 23.39 15.58 0.10
C GLU A 42 22.19 15.75 -0.84
N LEU A 43 21.40 16.83 -0.67
CA LEU A 43 20.27 17.12 -1.57
C LEU A 43 20.71 17.38 -3.02
N SER A 44 21.91 17.95 -3.23
CA SER A 44 22.46 18.14 -4.58
C SER A 44 22.83 16.82 -5.26
N LEU A 45 23.07 15.77 -4.47
CA LEU A 45 23.44 14.44 -4.96
C LEU A 45 22.27 13.46 -5.01
N LEU A 46 21.09 13.85 -4.51
CA LEU A 46 19.93 12.97 -4.30
C LEU A 46 19.50 12.18 -5.55
N ASN A 47 19.63 12.79 -6.73
CA ASN A 47 19.34 12.17 -8.03
C ASN A 47 20.26 10.99 -8.37
N ASN A 48 21.46 10.98 -7.81
CA ASN A 48 22.50 9.99 -8.08
C ASN A 48 22.53 8.88 -7.02
N TYR A 49 21.65 8.93 -6.03
CA TYR A 49 21.61 7.93 -4.96
C TYR A 49 21.00 6.64 -5.49
N ASN A 50 21.64 5.53 -5.14
CA ASN A 50 21.25 4.19 -5.56
C ASN A 50 21.30 3.17 -4.41
N SER A 51 21.51 3.64 -3.17
CA SER A 51 21.61 2.78 -1.99
C SER A 51 20.96 3.39 -0.74
N ARG A 52 20.45 2.53 0.13
CA ARG A 52 19.83 2.91 1.41
C ARG A 52 20.79 3.67 2.32
N GLU A 53 22.09 3.34 2.27
CA GLU A 53 23.11 3.97 3.12
C GLU A 53 23.25 5.47 2.83
N GLN A 54 23.16 5.86 1.55
CA GLN A 54 23.23 7.27 1.14
C GLN A 54 22.03 8.05 1.68
N PHE A 55 20.82 7.52 1.54
CA PHE A 55 19.61 8.12 2.13
C PHE A 55 19.66 8.12 3.66
N THR A 56 20.25 7.10 4.27
CA THR A 56 20.41 7.00 5.72
C THR A 56 21.28 8.14 6.25
N PHE A 57 22.34 8.52 5.51
CA PHE A 57 23.21 9.63 5.90
C PHE A 57 22.46 10.96 5.89
N LEU A 58 21.76 11.28 4.80
CA LEU A 58 20.88 12.46 4.71
C LEU A 58 19.85 12.46 5.86
N GLY A 59 19.17 11.33 6.07
CA GLY A 59 18.14 11.20 7.08
C GLY A 59 18.64 11.40 8.50
N LYS A 60 19.86 10.95 8.80
CA LYS A 60 20.52 11.19 10.09
C LYS A 60 20.86 12.66 10.30
N LYS A 61 21.30 13.37 9.26
CA LYS A 61 21.56 14.82 9.34
C LYS A 61 20.26 15.60 9.59
N LEU A 62 19.17 15.23 8.93
CA LEU A 62 17.84 15.81 9.21
C LEU A 62 17.40 15.53 10.65
N PHE A 63 17.59 14.30 11.15
CA PHE A 63 17.27 13.94 12.53
C PHE A 63 18.12 14.75 13.53
N GLN A 64 19.42 14.88 13.28
CA GLN A 64 20.34 15.67 14.10
C GLN A 64 19.97 17.16 14.12
N ALA A 65 19.47 17.67 13.00
CA ALA A 65 19.05 19.06 12.90
C ALA A 65 17.75 19.36 13.67
N LEU A 66 16.76 18.46 13.59
CA LEU A 66 15.39 18.70 14.09
C LEU A 66 15.08 17.99 15.41
N LEU A 67 15.34 16.69 15.53
CA LEU A 67 14.87 15.85 16.64
C LEU A 67 15.89 15.70 17.76
N GLN A 68 17.19 15.72 17.45
CA GLN A 68 18.25 15.64 18.45
C GLN A 68 18.17 16.74 19.54
N PRO A 69 17.85 18.01 19.22
CA PRO A 69 17.70 19.08 20.22
C PRO A 69 16.55 18.89 21.19
N VAL A 70 15.55 18.07 20.83
CA VAL A 70 14.36 17.77 21.63
C VAL A 70 14.27 16.28 21.99
N ASN A 71 15.41 15.59 21.99
CA ASN A 71 15.47 14.13 22.09
C ASN A 71 14.95 13.60 23.43
N SER A 72 14.98 14.38 24.52
CA SER A 72 14.35 14.02 25.80
C SER A 72 12.84 13.83 25.65
N SER A 73 12.18 14.73 24.92
CA SER A 73 10.75 14.63 24.59
C SER A 73 10.48 13.52 23.58
N PHE A 74 11.24 13.47 22.49
CA PHE A 74 11.02 12.52 21.41
C PHE A 74 11.32 11.09 21.88
N TYR A 75 12.53 10.80 22.35
CA TYR A 75 12.87 9.44 22.75
C TYR A 75 12.23 9.06 24.08
N GLY A 76 12.34 9.93 25.08
CA GLY A 76 11.94 9.62 26.46
C GLY A 76 10.43 9.46 26.64
N GLN A 77 9.62 10.15 25.83
CA GLN A 77 8.17 10.22 26.05
C GLN A 77 7.34 9.78 24.85
N VAL A 78 7.86 9.85 23.62
CA VAL A 78 7.10 9.49 22.40
C VAL A 78 7.55 8.13 21.86
N TRP A 79 8.83 8.02 21.52
CA TRP A 79 9.40 6.82 20.90
C TRP A 79 9.45 5.65 21.88
N SER A 80 9.75 5.90 23.16
CA SER A 80 9.69 4.88 24.21
C SER A 80 8.28 4.33 24.42
N ARG A 81 7.23 5.17 24.41
CA ARG A 81 5.83 4.72 24.49
C ARG A 81 5.46 3.91 23.25
N TYR A 82 5.85 4.40 22.08
CA TYR A 82 5.68 3.70 20.81
C TYR A 82 6.33 2.29 20.77
N ILE A 83 7.49 2.10 21.43
CA ILE A 83 8.19 0.80 21.54
C ILE A 83 7.64 -0.06 22.69
N ASN A 84 7.31 0.53 23.85
CA ASN A 84 7.04 -0.20 25.10
C ASN A 84 5.55 -0.46 25.36
N GLU A 85 4.64 0.34 24.82
CA GLU A 85 3.19 0.12 24.96
C GLU A 85 2.74 -0.86 23.86
N SER A 86 2.26 -2.02 24.30
CA SER A 86 1.86 -3.15 23.47
C SER A 86 1.00 -2.75 22.25
N GLU A 87 1.54 -2.94 21.05
CA GLU A 87 0.91 -3.16 19.72
C GLU A 87 -0.29 -2.29 19.26
N ASN A 88 -0.78 -1.30 20.02
CA ASN A 88 -2.07 -0.64 19.74
C ASN A 88 -2.02 0.90 19.64
N THR A 89 -0.84 1.52 19.66
CA THR A 89 -0.72 2.98 19.53
C THR A 89 0.19 3.37 18.37
N ASP A 90 -0.37 4.09 17.40
CA ASP A 90 0.35 4.68 16.26
C ASP A 90 0.94 6.05 16.66
N LEU A 91 1.95 6.53 15.94
CA LEU A 91 2.52 7.86 16.13
C LEU A 91 2.00 8.81 15.04
N ARG A 92 1.30 9.87 15.42
CA ARG A 92 1.00 10.98 14.50
C ARG A 92 1.99 12.11 14.72
N MET A 93 2.94 12.23 13.80
CA MET A 93 3.99 13.24 13.85
C MET A 93 3.65 14.41 12.92
N ARG A 94 3.63 15.62 13.48
CA ARG A 94 3.33 16.84 12.73
C ARG A 94 4.43 17.87 12.88
N ILE A 95 4.93 18.39 11.77
CA ILE A 95 5.88 19.51 11.75
C ILE A 95 5.08 20.78 11.43
N VAL A 96 5.08 21.74 12.34
CA VAL A 96 4.26 22.95 12.28
C VAL A 96 5.16 24.18 12.17
N PHE A 97 4.91 25.05 11.21
CA PHE A 97 5.67 26.29 11.01
C PHE A 97 4.88 27.51 11.52
N GLU A 98 5.55 28.43 12.23
CA GLU A 98 4.88 29.53 12.96
C GLU A 98 4.28 30.64 12.08
N SER A 99 5.00 31.26 11.14
CA SER A 99 4.42 32.31 10.29
C SER A 99 5.21 32.64 9.02
N ILE A 100 4.48 33.12 8.01
CA ILE A 100 4.94 33.52 6.66
C ILE A 100 5.20 35.04 6.55
N GLU A 101 4.70 35.87 7.47
CA GLU A 101 4.70 37.34 7.27
C GLU A 101 6.06 38.01 7.52
N ARG A 102 6.98 37.29 8.19
CA ARG A 102 8.35 37.70 8.47
C ARG A 102 9.26 36.48 8.42
N GLU A 103 9.27 35.80 7.27
CA GLU A 103 10.16 34.66 7.07
C GLU A 103 11.61 35.15 7.14
N THR A 104 12.31 34.69 8.17
CA THR A 104 13.77 34.78 8.18
C THR A 104 14.30 33.87 7.08
N GLU A 105 15.50 34.17 6.59
CA GLU A 105 16.23 33.29 5.66
C GLU A 105 16.31 31.84 6.20
N LEU A 106 16.44 31.68 7.52
CA LEU A 106 16.43 30.38 8.17
C LEU A 106 15.08 29.65 8.05
N ALA A 107 13.96 30.32 8.34
CA ALA A 107 12.63 29.72 8.25
C ALA A 107 12.35 29.16 6.85
N ASN A 108 12.74 29.91 5.82
CA ASN A 108 12.61 29.52 4.42
C ASN A 108 13.49 28.34 4.02
N GLN A 109 14.63 28.18 4.67
CA GLN A 109 15.46 27.00 4.43
C GLN A 109 14.85 25.76 5.09
N ILE A 110 14.41 25.88 6.34
CA ILE A 110 13.86 24.77 7.13
C ILE A 110 12.59 24.21 6.47
N ILE A 111 11.65 25.06 6.04
CA ILE A 111 10.38 24.63 5.47
C ILE A 111 10.52 23.76 4.21
N ASN A 112 11.60 23.96 3.45
CA ASN A 112 11.86 23.26 2.19
C ASN A 112 12.69 21.96 2.36
N LEU A 113 13.10 21.63 3.58
CA LEU A 113 13.82 20.38 3.84
C LEU A 113 12.88 19.16 3.70
N PRO A 114 13.35 18.04 3.14
CA PRO A 114 12.51 16.86 2.92
C PRO A 114 12.43 16.01 4.19
N TRP A 115 11.53 16.38 5.09
CA TRP A 115 11.33 15.71 6.38
C TRP A 115 10.93 14.24 6.25
N GLU A 116 10.43 13.83 5.09
CA GLU A 116 10.12 12.44 4.75
C GLU A 116 11.35 11.52 4.83
N PHE A 117 12.57 12.05 4.65
CA PHE A 117 13.81 11.28 4.80
C PHE A 117 14.31 11.18 6.24
N LEU A 118 13.62 11.75 7.25
CA LEU A 118 14.04 11.67 8.66
C LEU A 118 14.35 10.22 9.05
N CYS A 119 15.60 9.96 9.46
CA CYS A 119 16.07 8.63 9.82
C CYS A 119 16.53 8.57 11.27
N TYR A 120 15.91 7.68 12.03
CA TYR A 120 16.28 7.39 13.41
C TYR A 120 17.36 6.31 13.49
N ALA A 121 18.52 6.67 14.05
CA ALA A 121 19.71 5.82 14.00
C ALA A 121 19.71 4.62 14.97
N ARG A 122 18.96 4.66 16.08
CA ARG A 122 19.08 3.65 17.15
C ARG A 122 18.31 2.35 16.90
N ASP A 123 17.38 2.35 15.93
CA ASP A 123 16.59 1.18 15.54
C ASP A 123 16.81 0.85 14.06
N ASN A 124 17.93 0.20 13.72
CA ASN A 124 18.24 -0.25 12.36
C ASN A 124 18.12 0.82 11.26
N ASN A 125 18.43 2.08 11.58
CA ASN A 125 18.27 3.21 10.64
C ASN A 125 16.83 3.28 10.08
N THR A 126 15.87 3.48 10.99
CA THR A 126 14.44 3.55 10.66
C THR A 126 14.09 4.90 10.04
N PHE A 127 13.58 4.88 8.81
CA PHE A 127 13.00 6.07 8.19
C PHE A 127 11.59 6.32 8.70
N LEU A 128 11.36 7.47 9.32
CA LEU A 128 10.07 7.82 9.90
C LEU A 128 8.99 8.02 8.83
N GLY A 129 9.37 8.54 7.65
CA GLY A 129 8.45 8.78 6.53
C GLY A 129 7.95 7.51 5.82
N THR A 130 8.49 6.32 6.14
CA THR A 130 8.03 5.05 5.57
C THR A 130 7.70 4.02 6.64
N HIS A 131 7.70 4.42 7.91
CA HIS A 131 7.43 3.52 9.01
C HIS A 131 5.91 3.22 9.08
N PRO A 132 5.46 1.95 9.15
CA PRO A 132 4.05 1.56 9.01
C PRO A 132 3.11 2.16 10.07
N ARG A 133 3.65 2.44 11.26
CA ARG A 133 2.90 3.01 12.40
C ARG A 133 3.15 4.51 12.66
N VAL A 134 3.71 5.25 11.71
CA VAL A 134 3.97 6.69 11.85
C VAL A 134 3.18 7.45 10.78
N ALA A 135 2.32 8.40 11.13
CA ALA A 135 1.70 9.31 10.16
C ALA A 135 2.42 10.66 10.19
N LEU A 136 3.20 10.98 9.15
CA LEU A 136 3.99 12.22 9.07
C LEU A 136 3.35 13.26 8.15
N SER A 137 3.12 14.48 8.67
CA SER A 137 2.56 15.62 7.92
C SER A 137 3.19 16.97 8.29
N CYS A 138 3.05 17.94 7.39
CA CYS A 138 3.42 19.35 7.59
C CYS A 138 2.17 20.24 7.71
N SER A 139 2.29 21.33 8.48
CA SER A 139 1.21 22.32 8.66
C SER A 139 1.76 23.72 8.96
N TYR A 140 0.92 24.75 8.83
CA TYR A 140 1.16 26.06 9.45
C TYR A 140 0.34 26.22 10.73
N LYS A 141 0.90 26.93 11.71
CA LYS A 141 0.24 27.23 12.99
C LYS A 141 -1.06 28.00 12.78
N SER A 142 -1.09 28.95 11.84
CA SER A 142 -2.26 29.77 11.51
C SER A 142 -3.45 28.94 11.00
N CYS A 143 -3.20 27.79 10.38
CA CYS A 143 -4.26 26.93 9.84
C CYS A 143 -5.10 26.23 10.92
N PHE A 144 -4.65 26.17 12.17
CA PHE A 144 -5.42 25.60 13.27
C PHE A 144 -6.43 26.56 13.90
N ASN A 145 -6.33 27.85 13.58
CA ASN A 145 -7.15 28.89 14.20
C ASN A 145 -8.32 29.34 13.30
N SER A 146 -8.34 28.97 12.02
CA SER A 146 -9.48 29.24 11.15
C SER A 146 -10.41 28.02 11.07
N PRO A 147 -11.74 28.23 11.05
CA PRO A 147 -12.71 27.16 10.98
C PRO A 147 -12.50 26.33 9.71
N LEU A 148 -12.62 25.02 9.86
CA LEU A 148 -12.62 24.11 8.71
C LEU A 148 -13.93 24.30 7.93
N PRO A 149 -13.92 24.21 6.58
CA PRO A 149 -15.15 24.27 5.81
C PRO A 149 -16.08 23.15 6.28
N GLY A 150 -17.35 23.50 6.58
CA GLY A 150 -18.36 22.58 7.12
C GLY A 150 -18.28 21.21 6.45
N TYR A 151 -18.07 20.18 7.27
CA TYR A 151 -18.00 18.81 6.80
C TYR A 151 -19.42 18.31 6.61
N THR A 152 -19.79 18.05 5.36
CA THR A 152 -20.93 17.18 5.07
C THR A 152 -20.50 15.73 5.28
N ASN A 153 -21.48 14.86 5.52
CA ASN A 153 -21.26 13.43 5.66
C ASN A 153 -20.42 12.85 4.52
N ARG A 154 -19.84 11.68 4.77
CA ARG A 154 -19.20 10.87 3.75
C ARG A 154 -20.16 10.62 2.58
N GLU A 155 -19.93 11.30 1.46
CA GLU A 155 -20.71 11.15 0.23
C GLU A 155 -19.94 10.23 -0.71
N PHE A 156 -20.50 9.06 -0.99
CA PHE A 156 -20.06 8.20 -2.07
C PHE A 156 -20.95 8.38 -3.31
N PRO A 157 -20.39 8.21 -4.53
CA PRO A 157 -18.99 7.90 -4.84
C PRO A 157 -18.02 9.05 -4.51
N LEU A 158 -16.75 8.72 -4.24
CA LEU A 158 -15.68 9.70 -4.07
C LEU A 158 -15.42 10.41 -5.41
N ARG A 159 -15.96 11.62 -5.56
CA ARG A 159 -15.80 12.44 -6.77
C ARG A 159 -14.37 13.00 -6.90
N VAL A 160 -13.64 12.52 -7.90
CA VAL A 160 -12.29 12.94 -8.26
C VAL A 160 -12.32 13.70 -9.58
N LEU A 161 -11.94 14.98 -9.55
CA LEU A 161 -11.64 15.75 -10.76
C LEU A 161 -10.17 15.53 -11.10
N PHE A 162 -9.91 14.75 -12.15
CA PHE A 162 -8.58 14.47 -12.66
C PHE A 162 -8.24 15.45 -13.78
N VAL A 163 -7.20 16.26 -13.59
CA VAL A 163 -6.76 17.29 -14.53
C VAL A 163 -5.40 16.91 -15.07
N HIS A 164 -5.31 16.74 -16.37
CA HIS A 164 -4.05 16.57 -17.08
C HIS A 164 -3.67 17.89 -17.76
N GLY A 165 -2.59 18.51 -17.30
CA GLY A 165 -2.05 19.76 -17.84
C GLY A 165 -0.81 19.52 -18.68
N HIS A 166 -1.00 19.34 -19.98
CA HIS A 166 0.01 19.03 -20.98
C HIS A 166 -0.07 20.02 -22.17
N PRO A 167 0.46 21.25 -22.00
CA PRO A 167 0.59 22.19 -23.11
C PRO A 167 1.52 21.62 -24.19
N SER A 168 1.15 21.79 -25.46
CA SER A 168 1.83 21.21 -26.64
C SER A 168 3.27 21.67 -26.83
N THR A 169 3.67 22.75 -26.16
CA THR A 169 5.04 23.26 -26.12
C THR A 169 5.94 22.59 -25.07
N LEU A 170 5.37 21.74 -24.21
CA LEU A 170 6.11 20.93 -23.23
C LEU A 170 6.12 19.44 -23.64
N PRO A 171 7.08 18.62 -23.16
CA PRO A 171 7.21 17.21 -23.58
C PRO A 171 6.00 16.33 -23.23
N ASP A 172 5.61 15.44 -24.17
CA ASP A 172 4.49 14.48 -24.00
C ASP A 172 4.71 13.50 -22.83
N VAL A 173 3.62 13.17 -22.16
CA VAL A 173 3.61 12.46 -20.88
C VAL A 173 2.60 11.32 -20.93
N GLY A 174 3.13 10.10 -21.05
CA GLY A 174 2.38 8.85 -21.22
C GLY A 174 1.63 8.35 -19.98
N PHE A 175 1.12 9.23 -19.12
CA PHE A 175 0.66 8.88 -17.76
C PHE A 175 -0.88 8.92 -17.56
N VAL A 176 -1.63 9.49 -18.51
CA VAL A 176 -3.10 9.67 -18.38
C VAL A 176 -3.86 8.34 -18.23
N LYS A 177 -3.57 7.37 -19.09
CA LYS A 177 -4.32 6.11 -19.16
C LYS A 177 -4.15 5.24 -17.90
N LEU A 178 -3.01 5.35 -17.21
CA LEU A 178 -2.69 4.51 -16.05
C LEU A 178 -3.41 4.97 -14.79
N VAL A 179 -3.36 6.27 -14.47
CA VAL A 179 -4.10 6.83 -13.32
C VAL A 179 -5.60 6.69 -13.51
N GLN A 180 -6.08 6.92 -14.74
CA GLN A 180 -7.48 6.71 -15.11
C GLN A 180 -7.91 5.26 -14.87
N ARG A 181 -7.09 4.29 -15.29
CA ARG A 181 -7.37 2.87 -15.08
C ARG A 181 -7.48 2.52 -13.60
N ILE A 182 -6.55 2.99 -12.75
CA ILE A 182 -6.59 2.75 -11.29
C ILE A 182 -7.88 3.29 -10.68
N LEU A 183 -8.21 4.53 -10.99
CA LEU A 183 -9.38 5.17 -10.39
C LEU A 183 -10.69 4.52 -10.89
N THR A 184 -10.69 3.95 -12.10
CA THR A 184 -11.82 3.18 -12.63
C THR A 184 -11.88 1.76 -12.05
N GLU A 185 -10.74 1.14 -11.74
CA GLU A 185 -10.64 -0.18 -11.08
C GLU A 185 -11.15 -0.16 -9.62
N LEU A 186 -11.30 1.01 -9.00
CA LEU A 186 -11.89 1.19 -7.67
C LEU A 186 -13.44 1.20 -7.67
N ASP A 187 -14.07 0.98 -8.83
CA ASP A 187 -15.52 0.73 -9.04
C ASP A 187 -16.47 1.83 -8.49
N GLU A 188 -17.76 1.54 -8.26
CA GLU A 188 -18.86 2.43 -7.78
C GLU A 188 -18.52 3.31 -6.55
N THR A 189 -17.37 3.10 -5.91
CA THR A 189 -16.89 3.89 -4.78
C THR A 189 -16.16 5.17 -5.19
N VAL A 190 -15.75 5.32 -6.46
CA VAL A 190 -15.02 6.49 -6.99
C VAL A 190 -15.66 6.95 -8.31
N GLU A 191 -15.97 8.24 -8.41
CA GLU A 191 -16.43 8.85 -9.66
C GLU A 191 -15.31 9.74 -10.20
N VAL A 192 -14.82 9.42 -11.40
CA VAL A 192 -13.71 10.17 -12.02
C VAL A 192 -14.24 11.03 -13.15
N ARG A 193 -13.93 12.33 -13.07
CA ARG A 193 -14.14 13.26 -14.17
C ARG A 193 -12.81 13.79 -14.68
N GLU A 194 -12.55 13.58 -15.96
CA GLU A 194 -11.30 13.97 -16.60
C GLU A 194 -11.42 15.33 -17.30
N LEU A 195 -10.39 16.17 -17.14
CA LEU A 195 -10.12 17.34 -17.96
C LEU A 195 -8.72 17.23 -18.56
N LYS A 196 -8.65 17.25 -19.89
CA LYS A 196 -7.39 17.32 -20.61
C LYS A 196 -7.16 18.75 -21.09
N ASP A 197 -6.00 19.30 -20.73
CA ASP A 197 -5.49 20.61 -21.12
C ASP A 197 -6.53 21.75 -20.99
N PRO A 198 -7.24 21.86 -19.84
CA PRO A 198 -8.37 22.78 -19.74
C PRO A 198 -7.94 24.24 -19.73
N GLU A 199 -8.76 25.13 -20.26
CA GLU A 199 -8.65 26.56 -19.95
C GLU A 199 -9.04 26.84 -18.48
N PRO A 200 -8.50 27.92 -17.85
CA PRO A 200 -8.84 28.27 -16.47
C PRO A 200 -10.35 28.36 -16.18
N ASN A 201 -11.13 28.91 -17.12
CA ASN A 201 -12.58 29.03 -16.97
C ASN A 201 -13.27 27.65 -16.94
N LYS A 202 -12.76 26.69 -17.72
CA LYS A 202 -13.32 25.33 -17.73
C LYS A 202 -12.99 24.60 -16.43
N LEU A 203 -11.78 24.77 -15.91
CA LEU A 203 -11.40 24.24 -14.60
C LEU A 203 -12.30 24.83 -13.49
N ALA A 204 -12.52 26.14 -13.50
CA ALA A 204 -13.39 26.80 -12.53
C ALA A 204 -14.84 26.28 -12.62
N GLU A 205 -15.38 26.08 -13.83
CA GLU A 205 -16.70 25.48 -14.05
C GLU A 205 -16.78 24.07 -13.42
N GLU A 206 -15.78 23.23 -13.61
CA GLU A 206 -15.78 21.87 -13.05
C GLU A 206 -15.59 21.83 -11.53
N LEU A 207 -14.76 22.71 -10.98
CA LEU A 207 -14.61 22.87 -9.53
C LEU A 207 -15.91 23.35 -8.87
N SER A 208 -16.74 24.14 -9.57
CA SER A 208 -18.05 24.56 -9.07
C SER A 208 -19.03 23.39 -8.86
N LYS A 209 -18.78 22.24 -9.48
CA LYS A 209 -19.58 21.00 -9.34
C LYS A 209 -19.21 20.20 -8.09
N LYS A 210 -18.39 20.77 -7.21
CA LYS A 210 -18.03 20.23 -5.89
C LYS A 210 -17.39 18.83 -5.92
N PRO A 211 -16.31 18.62 -6.71
CA PRO A 211 -15.51 17.41 -6.55
C PRO A 211 -14.88 17.38 -5.15
N HIS A 212 -14.67 16.18 -4.61
CA HIS A 212 -14.02 16.01 -3.32
C HIS A 212 -12.50 16.11 -3.44
N VAL A 213 -11.95 15.60 -4.55
CA VAL A 213 -10.52 15.57 -4.82
C VAL A 213 -10.23 16.28 -6.14
N LEU A 214 -9.25 17.18 -6.15
CA LEU A 214 -8.61 17.66 -7.38
C LEU A 214 -7.27 16.94 -7.52
N HIS A 215 -7.12 16.08 -8.51
CA HIS A 215 -5.86 15.43 -8.83
C HIS A 215 -5.28 16.06 -10.10
N PHE A 216 -4.29 16.93 -9.93
CA PHE A 216 -3.57 17.57 -11.02
C PHE A 216 -2.31 16.77 -11.35
N LEU A 217 -2.17 16.45 -12.63
CA LEU A 217 -1.01 15.85 -13.23
C LEU A 217 -0.51 16.78 -14.33
N GLY A 218 0.72 17.24 -14.24
CA GLY A 218 1.29 18.06 -15.31
C GLY A 218 2.53 18.82 -14.88
N HIS A 219 2.77 19.91 -15.60
CA HIS A 219 3.91 20.79 -15.36
C HIS A 219 3.54 21.92 -14.38
N GLY A 220 4.55 22.39 -13.65
CA GLY A 220 4.41 23.49 -12.71
C GLY A 220 5.67 24.34 -12.67
N LYS A 221 5.54 25.57 -12.18
CA LYS A 221 6.64 26.45 -11.78
C LYS A 221 6.33 26.99 -10.38
N PRO A 222 7.30 27.56 -9.65
CA PRO A 222 7.01 28.13 -8.33
C PRO A 222 5.78 29.05 -8.37
N GLY A 223 4.75 28.70 -7.61
CA GLY A 223 3.49 29.45 -7.50
C GLY A 223 2.49 29.29 -8.66
N ALA A 224 2.70 28.41 -9.64
CA ALA A 224 1.74 28.21 -10.73
C ALA A 224 1.74 26.81 -11.37
N LEU A 225 0.57 26.36 -11.84
CA LEU A 225 0.34 25.13 -12.59
C LEU A 225 0.15 25.42 -14.08
N ALA A 226 0.67 24.58 -14.96
CA ALA A 226 0.35 24.64 -16.39
C ALA A 226 -0.95 23.88 -16.66
N LEU A 227 -1.91 24.51 -17.33
CA LEU A 227 -3.13 23.83 -17.76
C LEU A 227 -2.99 23.38 -19.22
N GLY A 228 -3.63 24.04 -20.18
CA GLY A 228 -3.43 23.84 -21.62
C GLY A 228 -2.62 24.95 -22.28
N ASP A 229 -2.71 25.06 -23.60
CA ASP A 229 -2.13 26.17 -24.36
C ASP A 229 -3.11 27.34 -24.49
N LEU A 230 -2.59 28.56 -24.44
CA LEU A 230 -3.29 29.77 -24.87
C LEU A 230 -3.40 29.80 -26.40
N SER A 231 -4.26 30.67 -26.93
CA SER A 231 -4.46 30.83 -28.38
C SER A 231 -3.19 31.21 -29.17
N ASN A 232 -2.14 31.67 -28.49
CA ASN A 232 -0.83 32.00 -29.06
C ASN A 232 0.19 30.84 -28.96
N GLY A 233 -0.20 29.67 -28.45
CA GLY A 233 0.65 28.49 -28.28
C GLY A 233 1.49 28.48 -27.00
N GLU A 234 1.41 29.50 -26.14
CA GLU A 234 2.11 29.52 -24.85
C GLU A 234 1.33 28.76 -23.77
N PRO A 235 1.98 28.13 -22.78
CA PRO A 235 1.28 27.50 -21.67
C PRO A 235 0.41 28.48 -20.87
N SER A 236 -0.84 28.08 -20.60
CA SER A 236 -1.75 28.78 -19.71
C SER A 236 -1.37 28.47 -18.26
N TRP A 237 -0.72 29.44 -17.61
CA TRP A 237 -0.30 29.33 -16.21
C TRP A 237 -1.42 29.77 -15.27
N LEU A 238 -1.86 28.87 -14.40
CA LEU A 238 -2.76 29.18 -13.29
C LEU A 238 -1.94 29.38 -12.01
N ASP A 239 -1.93 30.60 -11.48
CA ASP A 239 -1.25 30.90 -10.22
C ASP A 239 -1.99 30.32 -8.99
N ASP A 240 -1.25 30.18 -7.89
CA ASP A 240 -1.70 29.61 -6.63
C ASP A 240 -2.86 30.39 -5.99
N GLN A 241 -2.89 31.71 -6.14
CA GLN A 241 -3.95 32.57 -5.64
C GLN A 241 -5.26 32.34 -6.41
N SER A 242 -5.20 32.31 -7.74
CA SER A 242 -6.34 32.03 -8.61
C SER A 242 -6.87 30.62 -8.38
N LEU A 243 -5.98 29.62 -8.27
CA LEU A 243 -6.36 28.25 -7.92
C LEU A 243 -7.04 28.21 -6.54
N SER A 244 -6.49 28.91 -5.55
CA SER A 244 -7.08 29.00 -4.21
C SER A 244 -8.48 29.61 -4.24
N ASP A 245 -8.68 30.65 -5.05
CA ASP A 245 -9.98 31.31 -5.21
C ASP A 245 -10.99 30.39 -5.90
N TYR A 246 -10.58 29.57 -6.88
CA TYR A 246 -11.43 28.54 -7.48
C TYR A 246 -11.80 27.40 -6.52
N LEU A 247 -10.88 27.02 -5.64
CA LEU A 247 -11.11 25.99 -4.62
C LEU A 247 -12.00 26.49 -3.48
N ARG A 248 -12.05 27.81 -3.23
CA ARG A 248 -12.88 28.42 -2.20
C ARG A 248 -14.37 28.22 -2.52
N GLY A 249 -15.04 27.40 -1.72
CA GLY A 249 -16.47 27.07 -1.91
C GLY A 249 -16.73 25.92 -2.90
N GLY A 250 -15.69 25.41 -3.56
CA GLY A 250 -15.75 24.31 -4.52
C GLY A 250 -15.77 22.90 -3.90
N GLY A 251 -15.99 22.77 -2.58
CA GLY A 251 -16.14 21.47 -1.92
C GLY A 251 -14.89 20.58 -1.83
N VAL A 252 -13.79 20.95 -2.50
CA VAL A 252 -12.54 20.17 -2.53
C VAL A 252 -11.94 20.03 -1.13
N LYS A 253 -11.70 18.78 -0.73
CA LYS A 253 -11.09 18.41 0.55
C LYS A 253 -9.62 18.00 0.39
N LEU A 254 -9.26 17.48 -0.77
CA LEU A 254 -7.90 17.04 -1.08
C LEU A 254 -7.46 17.56 -2.45
N VAL A 255 -6.25 18.12 -2.51
CA VAL A 255 -5.55 18.39 -3.78
C VAL A 255 -4.34 17.46 -3.88
N VAL A 256 -4.15 16.81 -5.02
CA VAL A 256 -2.95 16.02 -5.33
C VAL A 256 -2.24 16.70 -6.49
N LEU A 257 -1.01 17.17 -6.26
CA LEU A 257 -0.15 17.81 -7.25
C LEU A 257 0.96 16.84 -7.63
N GLN A 258 0.93 16.37 -8.88
CA GLN A 258 1.92 15.42 -9.39
C GLN A 258 2.66 15.97 -10.60
N ALA A 259 3.99 16.00 -10.50
CA ALA A 259 4.89 16.27 -11.60
C ALA A 259 5.00 15.06 -12.54
N CYS A 260 5.15 15.32 -13.84
CA CYS A 260 5.45 14.28 -14.81
C CYS A 260 6.93 13.86 -14.78
N GLU A 261 7.21 12.63 -15.25
CA GLU A 261 8.56 12.00 -15.30
C GLU A 261 9.63 12.84 -16.05
N GLY A 262 9.21 13.69 -16.99
CA GLY A 262 10.09 14.58 -17.78
C GLY A 262 10.27 16.01 -17.23
N ALA A 263 9.84 16.29 -16.01
CA ALA A 263 9.90 17.63 -15.43
C ALA A 263 11.35 18.05 -15.08
N SER A 264 11.71 19.32 -15.30
CA SER A 264 13.05 19.82 -14.98
C SER A 264 13.27 20.01 -13.46
N PRO A 265 14.52 20.07 -12.95
CA PRO A 265 14.80 20.26 -11.52
C PRO A 265 14.15 21.52 -10.88
N SER A 266 13.94 22.58 -11.65
CA SER A 266 13.20 23.77 -11.22
C SER A 266 11.70 23.53 -11.02
N GLN A 267 11.14 22.52 -11.68
CA GLN A 267 9.75 22.09 -11.56
C GLN A 267 9.55 21.13 -10.37
N GLU A 268 10.60 20.41 -9.92
CA GLU A 268 10.57 19.55 -8.72
C GLU A 268 10.23 20.35 -7.43
N LEU A 269 10.68 21.60 -7.33
CA LEU A 269 10.39 22.50 -6.20
C LEU A 269 9.11 23.33 -6.37
N ALA A 270 8.47 23.29 -7.55
CA ALA A 270 7.30 24.12 -7.84
C ALA A 270 6.09 23.73 -6.97
N PHE A 271 5.89 22.43 -6.74
CA PHE A 271 4.71 21.92 -6.06
C PHE A 271 4.80 21.98 -4.54
N THR A 272 6.00 21.95 -3.95
CA THR A 272 6.15 22.04 -2.49
C THR A 272 5.73 23.41 -1.95
N GLY A 273 6.10 24.50 -2.63
CA GLY A 273 5.63 25.85 -2.29
C GLY A 273 4.13 26.03 -2.53
N THR A 274 3.62 25.50 -3.66
CA THR A 274 2.20 25.56 -4.01
C THR A 274 1.34 24.80 -2.99
N ALA A 275 1.76 23.63 -2.52
CA ALA A 275 1.02 22.85 -1.53
C ALA A 275 0.89 23.57 -0.19
N ALA A 276 1.98 24.15 0.31
CA ALA A 276 1.98 24.95 1.53
C ALA A 276 1.01 26.15 1.41
N GLN A 277 1.04 26.86 0.28
CA GLN A 277 0.19 28.01 0.03
C GLN A 277 -1.30 27.65 -0.13
N LEU A 278 -1.62 26.51 -0.73
CA LEU A 278 -3.01 26.03 -0.85
C LEU A 278 -3.62 25.67 0.51
N VAL A 279 -2.86 25.02 1.41
CA VAL A 279 -3.32 24.73 2.78
C VAL A 279 -3.52 26.02 3.58
N LYS A 280 -2.60 26.99 3.43
CA LYS A 280 -2.77 28.35 3.98
C LYS A 280 -4.07 28.99 3.46
N SER A 281 -4.39 28.76 2.20
CA SER A 281 -5.57 29.30 1.52
C SER A 281 -6.84 28.48 1.71
N HIS A 282 -6.90 27.65 2.76
CA HIS A 282 -8.08 26.93 3.26
C HIS A 282 -8.39 25.58 2.60
N VAL A 283 -7.49 25.06 1.77
CA VAL A 283 -7.58 23.64 1.33
C VAL A 283 -7.29 22.72 2.53
N PRO A 284 -8.13 21.72 2.84
CA PRO A 284 -7.93 20.89 4.03
C PRO A 284 -6.65 20.05 4.01
N ALA A 285 -6.33 19.44 2.87
CA ALA A 285 -5.11 18.67 2.66
C ALA A 285 -4.60 18.80 1.22
N VAL A 286 -3.27 18.81 1.07
CA VAL A 286 -2.58 18.85 -0.22
C VAL A 286 -1.42 17.86 -0.20
N ILE A 287 -1.39 16.97 -1.18
CA ILE A 287 -0.27 16.07 -1.45
C ILE A 287 0.51 16.66 -2.61
N ALA A 288 1.81 16.87 -2.45
CA ALA A 288 2.71 17.25 -3.53
C ALA A 288 3.75 16.16 -3.76
N ILE A 289 3.85 15.67 -4.99
CA ILE A 289 4.90 14.75 -5.39
C ILE A 289 6.14 15.59 -5.79
N ARG A 290 7.13 15.65 -4.89
CA ARG A 290 8.31 16.50 -4.98
C ARG A 290 9.29 16.10 -6.08
N TYR A 291 9.41 14.79 -6.34
CA TYR A 291 10.30 14.24 -7.37
C TYR A 291 9.48 13.43 -8.35
N PRO A 292 9.84 13.41 -9.64
CA PRO A 292 9.18 12.50 -10.57
C PRO A 292 9.44 11.06 -10.12
N ILE A 293 8.35 10.28 -10.04
CA ILE A 293 8.35 8.86 -9.67
C ILE A 293 8.12 8.06 -10.95
N SER A 294 8.77 6.90 -11.10
CA SER A 294 8.54 6.02 -12.24
C SER A 294 7.08 5.55 -12.32
N GLN A 295 6.61 5.19 -13.51
CA GLN A 295 5.20 4.86 -13.75
C GLN A 295 4.68 3.72 -12.86
N SER A 296 5.44 2.62 -12.72
CA SER A 296 5.02 1.47 -11.91
C SER A 296 4.89 1.81 -10.42
N LEU A 297 5.77 2.69 -9.92
CA LEU A 297 5.74 3.14 -8.53
C LEU A 297 4.65 4.17 -8.27
N ALA A 298 4.42 5.09 -9.21
CA ALA A 298 3.33 6.05 -9.13
C ALA A 298 1.97 5.33 -9.10
N TRP A 299 1.82 4.22 -9.85
CA TRP A 299 0.65 3.35 -9.78
C TRP A 299 0.43 2.78 -8.38
N ASN A 300 1.48 2.21 -7.77
CA ASN A 300 1.41 1.66 -6.41
C ASN A 300 1.00 2.71 -5.38
N PHE A 301 1.56 3.92 -5.49
CA PHE A 301 1.22 5.02 -4.61
C PHE A 301 -0.24 5.45 -4.76
N VAL A 302 -0.71 5.71 -5.97
CA VAL A 302 -2.09 6.16 -6.25
C VAL A 302 -3.10 5.11 -5.81
N ARG A 303 -2.88 3.83 -6.15
CA ARG A 303 -3.77 2.73 -5.74
C ARG A 303 -3.89 2.63 -4.21
N THR A 304 -2.76 2.72 -3.51
CA THR A 304 -2.72 2.67 -2.05
C THR A 304 -3.41 3.88 -1.43
N LEU A 305 -3.14 5.08 -1.94
CA LEU A 305 -3.73 6.33 -1.48
C LEU A 305 -5.26 6.29 -1.59
N TYR A 306 -5.80 6.10 -2.79
CA TYR A 306 -7.25 6.14 -3.00
C TYR A 306 -7.96 4.96 -2.34
N GLY A 307 -7.35 3.76 -2.31
CA GLY A 307 -7.90 2.61 -1.58
C GLY A 307 -8.06 2.89 -0.08
N LYS A 308 -7.07 3.53 0.56
CA LYS A 308 -7.15 3.94 1.97
C LYS A 308 -8.21 5.03 2.20
N LEU A 309 -8.30 6.01 1.31
CA LEU A 309 -9.33 7.07 1.40
C LEU A 309 -10.75 6.50 1.26
N VAL A 310 -10.97 5.58 0.32
CA VAL A 310 -12.23 4.85 0.14
C VAL A 310 -12.51 3.91 1.33
N ALA A 311 -11.50 3.42 2.04
CA ALA A 311 -11.67 2.70 3.30
C ALA A 311 -12.00 3.63 4.48
N GLY A 312 -11.86 4.94 4.32
CA GLY A 312 -12.17 5.95 5.35
C GLY A 312 -11.02 6.22 6.29
N GLU A 313 -9.81 5.79 5.93
CA GLU A 313 -8.61 6.05 6.69
C GLU A 313 -8.22 7.53 6.59
N PRO A 314 -7.57 8.08 7.63
CA PRO A 314 -7.00 9.42 7.58
C PRO A 314 -6.04 9.60 6.40
N VAL A 315 -6.04 10.79 5.78
CA VAL A 315 -5.19 11.10 4.63
C VAL A 315 -3.70 10.98 4.96
N ASP A 316 -3.29 11.28 6.18
CA ASP A 316 -1.90 11.14 6.63
C ASP A 316 -1.46 9.68 6.77
N VAL A 317 -2.37 8.80 7.19
CA VAL A 317 -2.16 7.34 7.15
C VAL A 317 -2.09 6.85 5.71
N ALA A 318 -2.99 7.32 4.84
CA ALA A 318 -3.02 6.93 3.43
C ALA A 318 -1.71 7.31 2.69
N VAL A 319 -1.22 8.52 2.89
CA VAL A 319 0.07 8.96 2.33
C VAL A 319 1.22 8.13 2.90
N GLN A 320 1.22 7.87 4.21
CA GLN A 320 2.27 7.06 4.82
C GLN A 320 2.33 5.65 4.22
N SER A 321 1.18 4.96 4.11
CA SER A 321 1.13 3.64 3.47
C SER A 321 1.64 3.71 2.03
N GLY A 322 1.34 4.79 1.31
CA GLY A 322 1.90 5.02 -0.03
C GLY A 322 3.43 5.15 -0.02
N ARG A 323 4.02 5.90 0.92
CA ARG A 323 5.49 6.03 1.07
C ARG A 323 6.16 4.69 1.40
N GLU A 324 5.52 3.89 2.24
CA GLU A 324 5.99 2.53 2.55
C GLU A 324 6.01 1.64 1.30
N GLN A 325 4.95 1.66 0.48
CA GLN A 325 4.92 0.92 -0.79
C GLN A 325 6.00 1.37 -1.76
N LEU A 326 6.26 2.67 -1.86
CA LEU A 326 7.34 3.22 -2.68
C LEU A 326 8.73 2.76 -2.19
N ALA A 327 8.91 2.61 -0.87
CA ALA A 327 10.17 2.12 -0.31
C ALA A 327 10.39 0.64 -0.61
N ILE A 328 9.35 -0.20 -0.48
CA ILE A 328 9.41 -1.65 -0.74
C ILE A 328 9.63 -1.90 -2.24
N GLY A 329 8.86 -1.25 -3.11
CA GLY A 329 8.93 -1.44 -4.57
C GLY A 329 10.29 -1.10 -5.19
N ASN A 330 11.11 -0.31 -4.50
CA ASN A 330 12.45 0.13 -4.94
C ASN A 330 13.58 -0.48 -4.12
N LYS A 331 13.64 -1.81 -4.02
CA LYS A 331 14.73 -2.53 -3.35
C LYS A 331 15.01 -2.00 -1.92
N SER A 332 13.95 -1.73 -1.15
CA SER A 332 14.04 -1.30 0.26
C SER A 332 14.88 -0.04 0.48
N HIS A 333 14.40 1.10 -0.05
CA HIS A 333 15.02 2.45 0.05
C HIS A 333 16.27 2.67 -0.81
N ALA A 334 16.37 2.03 -1.99
CA ALA A 334 17.48 2.27 -2.92
C ALA A 334 17.29 3.50 -3.82
N CYS A 335 16.10 4.12 -3.82
CA CYS A 335 15.77 5.30 -4.63
C CYS A 335 15.09 6.38 -3.77
N ARG A 336 15.14 7.64 -4.22
CA ARG A 336 14.56 8.82 -3.52
C ARG A 336 13.03 8.85 -3.48
N ASP A 337 12.38 8.00 -4.27
CA ASP A 337 10.94 8.04 -4.54
C ASP A 337 10.08 7.90 -3.28
N PHE A 338 10.53 7.16 -2.26
CA PHE A 338 9.78 7.03 -1.00
C PHE A 338 9.62 8.36 -0.24
N GLY A 339 10.53 9.30 -0.46
CA GLY A 339 10.47 10.66 0.09
C GLY A 339 9.83 11.69 -0.85
N ALA A 340 9.31 11.26 -2.01
CA ALA A 340 8.70 12.17 -2.97
C ALA A 340 7.31 12.69 -2.55
N PRO A 341 6.38 11.87 -2.01
CA PRO A 341 5.08 12.38 -1.58
C PRO A 341 5.22 13.22 -0.30
N VAL A 342 4.90 14.51 -0.37
CA VAL A 342 4.88 15.46 0.76
C VAL A 342 3.42 15.78 1.09
N LEU A 343 3.02 15.62 2.35
CA LEU A 343 1.66 15.95 2.81
C LEU A 343 1.65 17.24 3.63
N TRP A 344 0.96 18.24 3.10
CA TRP A 344 0.55 19.43 3.84
C TRP A 344 -0.92 19.30 4.22
N MET A 345 -1.27 19.54 5.48
CA MET A 345 -2.68 19.54 5.88
C MET A 345 -2.93 20.44 7.08
N ARG A 346 -4.19 20.81 7.27
CA ARG A 346 -4.68 21.51 8.48
C ARG A 346 -5.65 20.68 9.31
N LEU A 347 -5.98 19.47 8.84
CA LEU A 347 -6.78 18.48 9.55
C LEU A 347 -5.99 17.95 10.75
N ARG A 348 -6.60 17.98 11.95
CA ARG A 348 -5.94 17.48 13.17
C ARG A 348 -5.92 15.96 13.20
N ASP A 349 -7.02 15.34 12.80
CA ASP A 349 -7.27 13.89 12.77
C ASP A 349 -6.97 13.23 11.42
N GLY A 350 -6.71 14.04 10.38
CA GLY A 350 -6.50 13.58 9.01
C GLY A 350 -7.77 13.11 8.29
N LEU A 351 -8.95 13.22 8.90
CA LEU A 351 -10.20 12.75 8.30
C LEU A 351 -10.74 13.78 7.30
N LEU A 352 -10.79 13.40 6.02
CA LEU A 352 -11.38 14.26 4.97
C LEU A 352 -12.91 14.33 5.07
N PHE A 353 -13.54 13.26 5.58
CA PHE A 353 -14.99 13.07 5.70
C PHE A 353 -15.36 12.59 7.11
N PRO A 354 -15.36 13.46 8.12
CA PRO A 354 -15.78 13.10 9.47
C PRO A 354 -17.30 12.85 9.52
N THR A 355 -17.73 11.94 10.39
CA THR A 355 -19.16 11.74 10.70
C THR A 355 -19.55 12.75 11.78
N PRO A 356 -20.66 13.51 11.66
CA PRO A 356 -21.06 14.49 12.64
C PRO A 356 -21.38 13.81 13.98
N THR A 357 -20.63 14.20 15.01
CA THR A 357 -20.94 13.91 16.40
C THR A 357 -22.12 14.78 16.82
N GLN A 358 -23.12 14.21 17.51
CA GLN A 358 -24.20 14.95 18.16
C GLN A 358 -23.63 15.81 19.31
N GLU A 359 -23.12 16.99 19.00
CA GLU A 359 -22.71 17.97 20.02
C GLU A 359 -23.09 19.39 19.62
N GLU A 360 -24.39 19.68 19.52
CA GLU A 360 -24.94 21.03 19.72
C GLU A 360 -26.33 20.98 20.37
N THR A 361 -26.46 20.32 21.52
CA THR A 361 -27.50 20.69 22.51
C THR A 361 -26.96 20.39 23.90
N GLY A 362 -26.56 21.43 24.62
CA GLY A 362 -26.21 21.33 26.02
C GLY A 362 -27.44 20.99 26.86
N GLN A 363 -27.42 19.81 27.48
CA GLN A 363 -27.91 19.60 28.84
C GLN A 363 -27.29 18.32 29.40
N SER A 364 -26.73 18.45 30.59
CA SER A 364 -26.22 17.38 31.44
C SER A 364 -27.15 16.16 31.43
N ASN A 365 -26.67 15.04 30.89
CA ASN A 365 -27.03 13.73 31.40
C ASN A 365 -25.75 12.91 31.59
N SER A 366 -25.38 12.77 32.85
CA SER A 366 -24.38 11.85 33.35
C SER A 366 -24.86 10.43 33.14
N GLU A 367 -24.37 9.77 32.10
CA GLU A 367 -24.02 8.35 32.06
C GLU A 367 -23.41 8.09 30.68
N LEU A 368 -22.07 8.05 30.64
CA LEU A 368 -21.34 7.56 29.48
C LEU A 368 -21.77 6.10 29.24
N GLN A 369 -22.71 5.87 28.32
CA GLN A 369 -22.94 4.55 27.74
C GLN A 369 -21.60 4.10 27.14
N LYS A 370 -20.91 3.20 27.85
CA LYS A 370 -19.65 2.62 27.40
C LYS A 370 -19.95 1.71 26.22
N THR A 371 -19.42 2.06 25.05
CA THR A 371 -19.39 1.15 23.90
C THR A 371 -18.50 -0.05 24.23
N ILE A 372 -19.03 -1.25 24.02
CA ILE A 372 -18.32 -2.51 24.20
C ILE A 372 -18.27 -3.28 22.87
N TRP A 373 -17.47 -4.35 22.84
CA TRP A 373 -17.24 -5.15 21.65
C TRP A 373 -17.62 -6.60 21.92
N GLY A 374 -18.20 -7.26 20.94
CA GLY A 374 -18.53 -8.67 21.01
C GLY A 374 -18.40 -9.33 19.66
N GLN A 375 -18.04 -10.61 19.68
CA GLN A 375 -17.87 -11.42 18.48
C GLN A 375 -19.00 -12.44 18.38
N ILE A 376 -19.68 -12.45 17.24
CA ILE A 376 -20.65 -13.48 16.87
C ILE A 376 -20.01 -14.39 15.83
N VAL A 377 -20.03 -15.69 16.07
CA VAL A 377 -19.66 -16.71 15.08
C VAL A 377 -20.92 -17.34 14.52
N ILE A 378 -21.17 -17.09 13.24
CA ILE A 378 -22.33 -17.60 12.50
C ILE A 378 -21.90 -18.84 11.72
N ASN A 379 -22.79 -19.84 11.63
CA ASN A 379 -22.57 -21.00 10.77
C ASN A 379 -22.77 -20.63 9.30
N GLY A 380 -21.80 -20.93 8.43
CA GLY A 380 -21.86 -20.64 6.99
C GLY A 380 -20.49 -20.37 6.36
N THR A 381 -20.47 -20.20 5.04
CA THR A 381 -19.25 -19.90 4.27
C THR A 381 -19.34 -18.49 3.70
N LEU A 382 -18.29 -17.68 3.88
CA LEU A 382 -18.23 -16.34 3.29
C LEU A 382 -17.75 -16.44 1.83
N THR A 383 -18.54 -15.92 0.90
CA THR A 383 -18.19 -15.88 -0.53
C THR A 383 -17.18 -14.75 -0.82
N ALA A 384 -16.67 -14.69 -2.05
CA ALA A 384 -15.70 -13.67 -2.48
C ALA A 384 -16.27 -12.23 -2.43
N ASP A 385 -17.59 -12.08 -2.35
CA ASP A 385 -18.34 -10.82 -2.32
C ASP A 385 -18.95 -10.52 -0.94
N ASP A 386 -18.41 -11.11 0.13
CA ASP A 386 -18.86 -10.94 1.53
C ASP A 386 -20.34 -11.31 1.78
N GLN A 387 -20.85 -12.29 1.04
CA GLN A 387 -22.16 -12.91 1.32
C GLN A 387 -21.98 -14.18 2.13
N ILE A 388 -22.84 -14.40 3.11
CA ILE A 388 -22.86 -15.62 3.92
C ILE A 388 -23.79 -16.61 3.23
N GLN A 389 -23.20 -17.72 2.78
CA GLN A 389 -23.92 -18.87 2.27
C GLN A 389 -24.12 -19.90 3.39
N TYR A 390 -25.37 -20.19 3.70
CA TYR A 390 -25.78 -21.19 4.67
C TYR A 390 -26.88 -22.07 4.06
N GLU A 391 -26.60 -23.36 3.92
CA GLU A 391 -27.42 -24.31 3.15
C GLU A 391 -27.75 -23.76 1.74
N ASP A 392 -29.03 -23.62 1.39
CA ASP A 392 -29.50 -23.14 0.10
C ASP A 392 -29.69 -21.60 0.05
N LYS A 393 -29.36 -20.88 1.12
CA LYS A 393 -29.60 -19.44 1.27
C LYS A 393 -28.31 -18.63 1.19
N VAL A 394 -28.39 -17.48 0.51
CA VAL A 394 -27.30 -16.50 0.40
C VAL A 394 -27.81 -15.16 0.88
N VAL A 395 -27.15 -14.60 1.89
CA VAL A 395 -27.56 -13.34 2.55
C VAL A 395 -26.32 -12.52 2.85
N THR A 396 -26.37 -11.21 2.59
CA THR A 396 -25.25 -10.30 2.88
C THR A 396 -25.08 -10.13 4.40
N VAL A 397 -23.83 -9.93 4.85
CA VAL A 397 -23.53 -9.65 6.26
C VAL A 397 -24.30 -8.42 6.77
N GLU A 398 -24.42 -7.38 5.94
CA GLU A 398 -25.18 -6.16 6.27
C GLU A 398 -26.68 -6.42 6.48
N LYS A 399 -27.29 -7.30 5.67
CA LYS A 399 -28.71 -7.63 5.81
C LYS A 399 -28.98 -8.38 7.13
N TYR A 400 -28.03 -9.17 7.63
CA TYR A 400 -28.14 -9.79 8.95
C TYR A 400 -28.00 -8.80 10.10
N LEU A 401 -27.05 -7.87 10.00
CA LEU A 401 -26.88 -6.84 11.01
C LEU A 401 -28.12 -5.95 11.13
N ASN A 402 -28.73 -5.60 10.00
CA ASN A 402 -29.97 -4.83 9.97
C ASN A 402 -31.15 -5.59 10.59
N LEU A 403 -31.30 -6.89 10.32
CA LEU A 403 -32.34 -7.71 10.93
C LEU A 403 -32.19 -7.82 12.46
N ILE A 404 -30.96 -7.94 12.97
CA ILE A 404 -30.69 -7.96 14.42
C ILE A 404 -31.04 -6.61 15.04
N ASN A 405 -30.61 -5.51 14.40
CA ASN A 405 -30.87 -4.15 14.87
C ASN A 405 -32.37 -3.80 14.86
N GLU A 406 -33.09 -4.17 13.80
CA GLU A 406 -34.55 -3.94 13.71
C GLU A 406 -35.34 -4.80 14.71
N HIS A 407 -34.92 -6.03 14.98
CA HIS A 407 -35.66 -6.94 15.85
C HIS A 407 -35.44 -6.69 17.34
N LEU A 408 -34.21 -6.30 17.72
CA LEU A 408 -33.85 -6.03 19.12
C LEU A 408 -33.94 -4.52 19.48
N ASP A 409 -34.26 -3.66 18.51
CA ASP A 409 -34.20 -2.19 18.62
C ASP A 409 -32.80 -1.70 19.05
N THR A 410 -31.75 -2.29 18.46
CA THR A 410 -30.33 -2.04 18.79
C THR A 410 -29.60 -1.31 17.66
N ASN A 411 -28.40 -0.78 17.93
CA ASN A 411 -27.58 -0.04 16.94
C ASN A 411 -26.19 -0.65 16.71
N PHE A 412 -26.09 -1.98 16.59
CA PHE A 412 -24.82 -2.65 16.36
C PHE A 412 -24.18 -2.25 15.02
N ARG A 413 -22.86 -2.07 15.01
CA ARG A 413 -22.04 -1.79 13.82
C ARG A 413 -21.04 -2.91 13.55
N LEU A 414 -20.87 -3.28 12.29
CA LEU A 414 -19.89 -4.29 11.87
C LEU A 414 -18.49 -3.68 11.79
N LYS A 415 -17.53 -4.28 12.48
CA LYS A 415 -16.13 -3.79 12.49
C LYS A 415 -15.22 -4.58 11.58
N ILE A 416 -15.35 -5.92 11.57
CA ILE A 416 -14.46 -6.85 10.86
C ILE A 416 -15.26 -8.09 10.48
N VAL A 417 -15.04 -8.59 9.26
CA VAL A 417 -15.44 -9.92 8.80
C VAL A 417 -14.17 -10.72 8.49
N GLU A 418 -13.93 -11.80 9.22
CA GLU A 418 -12.77 -12.66 8.98
C GLU A 418 -13.14 -13.79 8.01
N ARG A 419 -12.41 -13.92 6.89
CA ARG A 419 -12.64 -15.00 5.90
C ARG A 419 -12.05 -16.34 6.41
N GLY A 420 -12.94 -17.28 6.74
CA GLY A 420 -12.60 -18.66 7.11
C GLY A 420 -13.62 -19.33 8.05
N SER A 421 -14.31 -18.53 8.86
CA SER A 421 -15.49 -18.85 9.68
C SER A 421 -16.23 -17.53 9.82
N VAL A 422 -17.55 -17.46 9.61
CA VAL A 422 -18.28 -16.18 9.59
C VAL A 422 -18.29 -15.54 10.98
N LYS A 423 -17.17 -14.89 11.33
CA LYS A 423 -16.95 -14.19 12.59
C LYS A 423 -17.21 -12.72 12.35
N LEU A 424 -18.30 -12.23 12.93
CA LEU A 424 -18.70 -10.84 12.90
C LEU A 424 -18.28 -10.17 14.21
N THR A 425 -17.43 -9.17 14.12
CA THR A 425 -17.15 -8.30 15.28
C THR A 425 -18.15 -7.16 15.28
N LEU A 426 -18.98 -7.09 16.32
CA LEU A 426 -19.98 -6.06 16.53
C LEU A 426 -19.51 -5.01 17.54
N GLU A 427 -19.92 -3.77 17.32
CA GLU A 427 -19.78 -2.64 18.23
C GLU A 427 -21.16 -2.16 18.65
N GLY A 428 -21.42 -2.00 19.95
CA GLY A 428 -22.72 -1.62 20.50
C GLY A 428 -22.63 -1.23 21.97
N SER A 429 -23.73 -0.71 22.54
CA SER A 429 -23.77 -0.39 23.98
C SER A 429 -23.84 -1.66 24.83
N GLN A 430 -23.52 -1.54 26.13
CA GLN A 430 -23.67 -2.66 27.06
C GLN A 430 -25.11 -3.19 27.13
N GLU A 431 -26.10 -2.32 27.00
CA GLU A 431 -27.52 -2.66 26.98
C GLU A 431 -27.87 -3.46 25.72
N ASP A 432 -27.37 -3.05 24.55
CA ASP A 432 -27.55 -3.77 23.28
C ASP A 432 -26.99 -5.20 23.37
N PHE A 433 -25.77 -5.36 23.92
CA PHE A 433 -25.16 -6.67 24.08
C PHE A 433 -25.83 -7.55 25.13
N ASN A 434 -26.43 -6.96 26.17
CA ASN A 434 -27.23 -7.72 27.14
C ASN A 434 -28.51 -8.25 26.48
N LEU A 435 -29.19 -7.44 25.65
CA LEU A 435 -30.35 -7.86 24.87
C LEU A 435 -29.98 -8.98 23.88
N LEU A 436 -28.82 -8.87 23.23
CA LEU A 436 -28.30 -9.89 22.32
C LEU A 436 -27.94 -11.22 23.05
N ASP A 437 -27.33 -11.14 24.23
CA ASP A 437 -26.97 -12.31 25.05
C ASP A 437 -28.19 -13.05 25.60
N GLU A 438 -29.21 -12.32 26.09
CA GLU A 438 -30.50 -12.89 26.50
C GLU A 438 -31.22 -13.56 25.32
N PHE A 439 -31.29 -12.87 24.17
CA PHE A 439 -31.91 -13.40 22.97
C PHE A 439 -31.19 -14.66 22.43
N PHE A 440 -29.86 -14.73 22.55
CA PHE A 440 -29.07 -15.92 22.20
C PHE A 440 -29.32 -17.09 23.18
N LYS A 441 -29.39 -16.83 24.49
CA LYS A 441 -29.62 -17.85 25.53
C LYS A 441 -31.02 -18.45 25.50
N ASP A 442 -32.02 -17.67 25.11
CA ASP A 442 -33.40 -18.13 24.96
C ASP A 442 -33.61 -19.11 23.79
N GLY A 443 -32.59 -19.30 22.93
CA GLY A 443 -32.61 -20.26 21.83
C GLY A 443 -33.57 -19.92 20.69
N ASN A 444 -34.20 -18.74 20.72
CA ASN A 444 -35.13 -18.27 19.70
C ASN A 444 -34.42 -17.66 18.48
N PHE A 445 -33.10 -17.46 18.55
CA PHE A 445 -32.29 -16.87 17.49
C PHE A 445 -32.47 -17.59 16.15
N SER A 446 -32.32 -18.92 16.15
CA SER A 446 -32.39 -19.71 14.91
C SER A 446 -33.79 -19.82 14.34
N LYS A 447 -34.82 -19.73 15.18
CA LYS A 447 -36.23 -19.78 14.74
C LYS A 447 -36.72 -18.46 14.15
N THR A 448 -36.17 -17.34 14.62
CA THR A 448 -36.65 -15.99 14.29
C THR A 448 -35.93 -15.40 13.08
N LEU A 449 -34.62 -15.68 12.98
CA LEU A 449 -33.77 -15.17 11.91
C LEU A 449 -33.42 -16.23 10.85
N ASP A 450 -33.81 -17.49 11.08
CA ASP A 450 -33.65 -18.62 10.15
C ASP A 450 -32.17 -18.97 9.84
N ILE A 451 -31.28 -18.81 10.85
CA ILE A 451 -29.81 -19.03 10.81
C ILE A 451 -29.33 -19.64 12.14
N THR A 452 -28.28 -20.48 12.12
CA THR A 452 -27.66 -21.00 13.36
C THR A 452 -26.40 -20.21 13.75
N ILE A 453 -26.37 -19.62 14.96
CA ILE A 453 -25.14 -19.08 15.57
C ILE A 453 -24.41 -20.20 16.31
N GLU A 454 -23.11 -20.38 16.05
CA GLU A 454 -22.29 -21.44 16.67
C GLU A 454 -21.74 -21.02 18.03
N SER A 455 -21.36 -19.75 18.19
CA SER A 455 -20.94 -19.20 19.48
C SER A 455 -21.06 -17.68 19.52
N LEU A 456 -21.33 -17.15 20.71
CA LEU A 456 -21.35 -15.72 21.02
C LEU A 456 -20.32 -15.47 22.11
N THR A 457 -19.35 -14.60 21.86
CA THR A 457 -18.34 -14.18 22.85
C THR A 457 -18.46 -12.68 23.07
N ILE A 458 -18.84 -12.26 24.29
CA ILE A 458 -18.99 -10.85 24.67
C ILE A 458 -17.90 -10.50 25.68
N ASP A 459 -17.02 -9.57 25.31
CA ASP A 459 -15.97 -9.08 26.21
C ASP A 459 -16.47 -7.84 26.96
N ILE A 460 -16.96 -8.06 28.19
CA ILE A 460 -17.41 -6.98 29.08
C ILE A 460 -16.22 -6.46 29.91
N PRO A 461 -15.88 -5.16 29.87
CA PRO A 461 -14.80 -4.60 30.69
C PRO A 461 -15.16 -4.66 32.18
N LYS A 462 -14.43 -5.45 32.98
CA LYS A 462 -14.64 -5.53 34.43
C LYS A 462 -14.21 -4.23 35.13
N LYS A 463 -15.10 -3.69 35.97
CA LYS A 463 -14.81 -2.57 36.91
C LYS A 463 -13.76 -2.99 37.93
N GLU A 464 -12.85 -2.07 38.24
CA GLU A 464 -11.94 -2.13 39.39
C GLU A 464 -12.72 -2.28 40.70
N GLN A 465 -12.39 -3.31 41.49
CA GLN A 465 -12.64 -3.33 42.93
C GLN A 465 -11.59 -4.20 43.64
N GLU A 466 -11.01 -3.60 44.67
CA GLU A 466 -9.92 -4.08 45.52
C GLU A 466 -10.29 -5.31 46.39
N ASP A 467 -9.23 -6.00 46.83
CA ASP A 467 -9.09 -6.93 47.95
C ASP A 467 -9.94 -8.22 48.01
N ARG A 468 -9.27 -9.37 47.75
CA ARG A 468 -9.43 -10.65 48.49
C ARG A 468 -8.30 -11.65 48.18
N PRO A 469 -7.98 -12.58 49.10
CA PRO A 469 -6.71 -13.32 49.09
C PRO A 469 -6.71 -14.51 48.11
N ALA A 470 -5.48 -14.91 47.75
CA ALA A 470 -5.16 -15.90 46.74
C ALA A 470 -5.97 -17.22 46.83
N LYS A 471 -6.53 -17.63 45.68
CA LYS A 471 -6.97 -19.01 45.42
C LYS A 471 -5.93 -19.74 44.56
N PRO A 472 -5.88 -21.09 44.64
CA PRO A 472 -4.75 -21.88 44.18
C PRO A 472 -4.59 -21.80 42.66
N ILE A 473 -3.33 -21.79 42.22
CA ILE A 473 -2.94 -21.91 40.82
C ILE A 473 -3.46 -23.24 40.28
N ASP A 474 -4.33 -23.18 39.27
CA ASP A 474 -4.69 -24.32 38.44
C ASP A 474 -3.59 -24.54 37.39
N ASN A 475 -2.92 -25.68 37.48
CA ASN A 475 -1.81 -26.10 36.60
C ASN A 475 -2.30 -26.69 35.25
N SER A 476 -3.49 -26.37 34.78
CA SER A 476 -4.10 -27.02 33.59
C SER A 476 -3.74 -26.43 32.22
N ARG A 477 -2.89 -25.40 32.12
CA ARG A 477 -2.37 -24.90 30.83
C ARG A 477 -0.91 -25.30 30.57
N TYR A 478 -0.65 -26.61 30.59
CA TYR A 478 0.57 -27.15 29.99
C TYR A 478 0.43 -27.19 28.46
N TYR A 479 1.41 -26.58 27.81
CA TYR A 479 1.66 -26.56 26.38
C TYR A 479 1.82 -27.99 25.83
N ASN A 480 1.06 -28.35 24.77
CA ASN A 480 1.23 -29.65 24.13
C ASN A 480 2.32 -29.55 23.06
N GLN A 481 3.59 -29.73 23.47
CA GLN A 481 4.79 -29.69 22.63
C GLN A 481 4.71 -30.64 21.42
N HIS A 482 3.84 -31.64 21.47
CA HIS A 482 3.56 -32.56 20.37
C HIS A 482 2.80 -31.90 19.20
N ASP A 483 1.82 -31.03 19.47
CA ASP A 483 1.01 -30.38 18.42
C ASP A 483 1.84 -29.40 17.58
N LEU A 484 2.70 -28.61 18.24
CA LEU A 484 3.59 -27.71 17.52
C LEU A 484 4.60 -28.49 16.66
N LYS A 485 5.20 -29.55 17.21
CA LYS A 485 6.16 -30.37 16.46
C LYS A 485 5.51 -30.99 15.21
N GLN A 486 4.25 -31.38 15.27
CA GLN A 486 3.50 -31.85 14.10
C GLN A 486 3.22 -30.75 13.08
N LYS A 487 2.75 -29.57 13.53
CA LYS A 487 2.50 -28.43 12.62
C LYS A 487 3.77 -27.97 11.91
N LEU A 488 4.91 -28.05 12.59
CA LEU A 488 6.21 -27.73 12.03
C LEU A 488 6.70 -28.77 11.04
N LEU A 489 6.50 -30.07 11.31
CA LEU A 489 6.78 -31.13 10.35
C LEU A 489 5.88 -31.01 9.11
N GLU A 490 4.62 -30.60 9.28
CA GLU A 490 3.70 -30.33 8.17
C GLU A 490 4.12 -29.08 7.37
N LEU A 491 4.56 -28.01 8.03
CA LEU A 491 5.09 -26.83 7.34
C LEU A 491 6.38 -27.18 6.58
N GLU A 492 7.30 -27.93 7.21
CA GLU A 492 8.51 -28.43 6.57
C GLU A 492 8.16 -29.28 5.34
N ASP A 493 7.17 -30.17 5.45
CA ASP A 493 6.67 -30.98 4.33
C ASP A 493 6.05 -30.13 3.20
N LEU A 494 5.23 -29.12 3.52
CA LEU A 494 4.66 -28.20 2.53
C LEU A 494 5.72 -27.37 1.81
N LEU A 495 6.76 -26.96 2.53
CA LEU A 495 7.87 -26.18 1.99
C LEU A 495 8.82 -27.05 1.16
N VAL A 496 9.10 -28.28 1.61
CA VAL A 496 9.83 -29.29 0.83
C VAL A 496 9.06 -29.64 -0.45
N LYS A 497 7.73 -29.70 -0.40
CA LYS A 497 6.84 -29.91 -1.54
C LYS A 497 6.58 -28.65 -2.37
N LYS A 498 7.16 -27.49 -1.99
CA LYS A 498 7.04 -26.19 -2.68
C LYS A 498 5.58 -25.74 -2.90
N GLN A 499 4.70 -26.04 -1.94
CA GLN A 499 3.29 -25.66 -1.92
C GLN A 499 3.13 -24.31 -1.22
N TRP A 500 3.67 -23.24 -1.82
CA TRP A 500 3.87 -21.95 -1.16
C TRP A 500 2.59 -21.31 -0.60
N LYS A 501 1.47 -21.42 -1.31
CA LYS A 501 0.16 -20.91 -0.84
C LYS A 501 -0.34 -21.62 0.43
N GLN A 502 -0.11 -22.93 0.52
CA GLN A 502 -0.50 -23.74 1.67
C GLN A 502 0.49 -23.57 2.83
N ALA A 503 1.77 -23.43 2.51
CA ALA A 503 2.82 -23.10 3.48
C ALA A 503 2.61 -21.72 4.11
N ASP A 504 2.14 -20.72 3.35
CA ASP A 504 1.80 -19.38 3.85
C ASP A 504 0.64 -19.44 4.86
N LYS A 505 -0.42 -20.18 4.52
CA LYS A 505 -1.53 -20.50 5.44
C LYS A 505 -1.04 -21.21 6.69
N LYS A 506 -0.19 -22.23 6.55
CA LYS A 506 0.33 -23.03 7.68
C LYS A 506 1.27 -22.22 8.57
N THR A 507 2.07 -21.32 7.99
CA THR A 507 2.91 -20.37 8.70
C THR A 507 2.05 -19.43 9.55
N SER A 508 0.96 -18.92 9.00
CA SER A 508 -0.01 -18.10 9.73
C SER A 508 -0.63 -18.86 10.91
N GLU A 509 -0.97 -20.14 10.74
CA GLU A 509 -1.47 -21.01 11.82
C GLU A 509 -0.44 -21.22 12.95
N ILE A 510 0.84 -21.39 12.60
CA ILE A 510 1.95 -21.54 13.56
C ILE A 510 2.20 -20.22 14.29
N VAL A 511 2.22 -19.09 13.59
CA VAL A 511 2.40 -17.76 14.16
C VAL A 511 1.25 -17.42 15.12
N GLN A 512 0.00 -17.74 14.76
CA GLN A 512 -1.16 -17.62 15.66
C GLN A 512 -1.04 -18.51 16.90
N ALA A 513 -0.48 -19.72 16.79
CA ALA A 513 -0.25 -20.60 17.94
C ALA A 513 0.84 -20.09 18.91
N PHE A 514 1.74 -19.22 18.43
CA PHE A 514 2.80 -18.55 19.18
C PHE A 514 2.40 -17.16 19.73
N ALA A 515 1.34 -16.54 19.21
CA ALA A 515 0.89 -15.22 19.64
C ALA A 515 0.54 -15.20 21.13
N GLY A 516 1.31 -14.45 21.93
CA GLY A 516 1.05 -14.19 23.35
C GLY A 516 1.83 -15.03 24.37
N LYS A 517 2.93 -15.72 24.01
CA LYS A 517 3.69 -16.55 24.96
C LYS A 517 5.13 -16.04 25.18
N LYS A 518 5.59 -16.04 26.44
CA LYS A 518 6.88 -15.48 26.89
C LYS A 518 8.06 -16.09 26.12
N ARG A 519 8.96 -15.23 25.62
CA ARG A 519 10.12 -15.56 24.77
C ARG A 519 11.32 -16.15 25.52
N GLU A 520 11.18 -16.46 26.80
CA GLU A 520 12.33 -16.85 27.62
C GLU A 520 12.18 -18.32 28.03
N GLU A 521 13.09 -19.15 27.49
CA GLU A 521 13.57 -20.46 28.01
C GLU A 521 13.42 -21.74 27.16
N ASP A 522 13.12 -21.72 25.85
CA ASP A 522 13.10 -22.96 25.04
C ASP A 522 13.96 -22.92 23.75
N TRP A 523 15.06 -23.67 23.74
CA TRP A 523 16.04 -23.74 22.65
C TRP A 523 15.49 -24.42 21.38
N GLU A 524 14.53 -25.36 21.51
CA GLU A 524 13.90 -26.00 20.34
C GLU A 524 13.00 -25.01 19.57
N ALA A 525 12.28 -24.13 20.27
CA ALA A 525 11.45 -23.09 19.66
C ALA A 525 12.30 -22.05 18.89
N GLN A 526 13.51 -21.73 19.38
CA GLN A 526 14.41 -20.81 18.70
C GLN A 526 14.98 -21.38 17.39
N ASN A 527 15.28 -22.68 17.35
CA ASN A 527 15.78 -23.31 16.12
C ASN A 527 14.71 -23.36 15.02
N VAL A 528 13.45 -23.55 15.43
CA VAL A 528 12.28 -23.53 14.56
C VAL A 528 12.00 -22.14 14.00
N LEU A 529 11.99 -21.10 14.85
CA LEU A 529 11.79 -19.72 14.41
C LEU A 529 12.85 -19.30 13.38
N ARG A 530 14.10 -19.74 13.56
CA ARG A 530 15.18 -19.49 12.60
C ARG A 530 14.94 -20.15 11.24
N GLN A 531 14.34 -21.35 11.20
CA GLN A 531 13.99 -22.02 9.93
C GLN A 531 12.82 -21.30 9.24
N ILE A 532 11.81 -20.88 10.00
CA ILE A 532 10.70 -20.07 9.48
C ILE A 532 11.19 -18.74 8.90
N ASP A 533 12.11 -18.05 9.60
CA ASP A 533 12.69 -16.80 9.11
C ASP A 533 13.44 -17.00 7.78
N GLN A 534 14.22 -18.08 7.63
CA GLN A 534 14.93 -18.40 6.38
C GLN A 534 13.97 -18.69 5.22
N LEU A 535 12.87 -19.38 5.50
CA LEU A 535 11.86 -19.72 4.50
C LEU A 535 11.04 -18.47 4.10
N TRP A 536 10.79 -17.57 5.05
CA TRP A 536 10.15 -16.28 4.78
C TRP A 536 11.02 -15.37 3.92
N GLN A 537 12.33 -15.32 4.16
CA GLN A 537 13.25 -14.58 3.28
C GLN A 537 13.24 -15.11 1.84
N THR A 538 13.19 -16.43 1.66
CA THR A 538 13.10 -17.06 0.33
C THR A 538 11.80 -16.67 -0.40
N TYR A 539 10.69 -16.54 0.33
CA TYR A 539 9.41 -16.09 -0.24
C TYR A 539 9.39 -14.59 -0.57
N GLN A 540 9.99 -13.74 0.27
CA GLN A 540 10.12 -12.31 -0.03
C GLN A 540 10.99 -12.06 -1.26
N ASP A 541 12.06 -12.83 -1.40
CA ASP A 541 12.92 -12.80 -2.60
C ASP A 541 12.17 -13.22 -3.87
N LEU A 542 11.31 -14.26 -3.81
CA LEU A 542 10.42 -14.64 -4.92
C LEU A 542 9.54 -13.46 -5.36
N LYS A 543 8.86 -12.80 -4.40
CA LYS A 543 8.00 -11.65 -4.69
C LYS A 543 8.76 -10.52 -5.35
N GLN A 544 9.95 -10.21 -4.84
CA GLN A 544 10.79 -9.16 -5.39
C GLN A 544 11.21 -9.49 -6.84
N LYS A 545 11.57 -10.74 -7.13
CA LYS A 545 11.96 -11.14 -8.49
C LYS A 545 10.79 -11.16 -9.47
N LEU A 546 9.59 -11.57 -9.04
CA LEU A 546 8.38 -11.48 -9.86
C LEU A 546 8.02 -10.02 -10.18
N LEU A 547 8.21 -9.11 -9.23
CA LEU A 547 8.05 -7.67 -9.47
C LEU A 547 9.09 -7.14 -10.46
N GLU A 548 10.35 -7.57 -10.35
CA GLU A 548 11.38 -7.22 -11.34
C GLU A 548 11.04 -7.75 -12.75
N LEU A 549 10.49 -8.96 -12.85
CA LEU A 549 10.01 -9.51 -14.11
C LEU A 549 8.88 -8.67 -14.70
N GLU A 550 7.87 -8.32 -13.91
CA GLU A 550 6.75 -7.46 -14.33
C GLU A 550 7.24 -6.11 -14.86
N ASN A 551 8.19 -5.46 -14.17
CA ASN A 551 8.78 -4.19 -14.62
C ASN A 551 9.50 -4.34 -15.97
N LEU A 552 10.30 -5.40 -16.15
CA LEU A 552 10.99 -5.65 -17.41
C LEU A 552 10.02 -5.90 -18.57
N LEU A 553 8.89 -6.57 -18.30
CA LEU A 553 7.84 -6.81 -19.28
C LEU A 553 7.11 -5.52 -19.65
N ALA A 554 6.75 -4.70 -18.65
CA ALA A 554 6.08 -3.41 -18.85
C ALA A 554 6.93 -2.41 -19.65
N GLU A 555 8.27 -2.45 -19.49
CA GLU A 555 9.22 -1.64 -20.26
C GLU A 555 9.57 -2.23 -21.64
N TYR A 556 8.89 -3.31 -22.06
CA TYR A 556 9.16 -4.04 -23.30
C TYR A 556 10.62 -4.54 -23.43
N GLN A 557 11.30 -4.74 -22.30
CA GLN A 557 12.67 -5.27 -22.25
C GLN A 557 12.66 -6.80 -22.37
N TRP A 558 12.05 -7.31 -23.45
CA TRP A 558 11.72 -8.73 -23.67
C TRP A 558 12.87 -9.70 -23.43
N LYS A 559 14.08 -9.37 -23.89
CA LYS A 559 15.25 -10.22 -23.66
C LYS A 559 15.59 -10.35 -22.17
N LYS A 560 15.56 -9.23 -21.44
CA LYS A 560 15.86 -9.22 -20.01
C LYS A 560 14.75 -9.89 -19.21
N ALA A 561 13.49 -9.70 -19.60
CA ALA A 561 12.35 -10.39 -19.00
C ALA A 561 12.43 -11.91 -19.21
N ASP A 562 12.85 -12.35 -20.41
CA ASP A 562 13.07 -13.77 -20.73
C ASP A 562 14.24 -14.36 -19.92
N ASP A 563 15.36 -13.62 -19.81
CA ASP A 563 16.49 -13.97 -18.95
C ASP A 563 16.08 -14.03 -17.46
N LYS A 564 15.21 -13.11 -17.01
CA LYS A 564 14.72 -13.04 -15.62
C LYS A 564 13.72 -14.16 -15.31
N THR A 565 12.86 -14.51 -16.26
CA THR A 565 11.97 -15.67 -16.17
C THR A 565 12.80 -16.93 -15.95
N THR A 566 13.85 -17.10 -16.76
CA THR A 566 14.83 -18.19 -16.60
C THR A 566 15.51 -18.19 -15.24
N GLU A 567 15.94 -17.03 -14.74
CA GLU A 567 16.54 -16.89 -13.40
C GLU A 567 15.60 -17.38 -12.30
N ILE A 568 14.37 -16.86 -12.24
CA ILE A 568 13.36 -17.24 -11.23
C ILE A 568 13.09 -18.73 -11.30
N MET A 569 12.83 -19.22 -12.50
CA MET A 569 12.50 -20.60 -12.73
C MET A 569 13.63 -21.55 -12.28
N LEU A 570 14.91 -21.23 -12.58
CA LEU A 570 16.05 -22.04 -12.13
C LEU A 570 16.25 -22.00 -10.62
N GLU A 571 16.21 -20.81 -10.04
CA GLU A 571 16.44 -20.59 -8.61
C GLU A 571 15.40 -21.32 -7.76
N PHE A 572 14.13 -21.17 -8.10
CA PHE A 572 13.03 -21.84 -7.37
C PHE A 572 12.87 -23.31 -7.76
N ALA A 573 13.56 -23.79 -8.80
CA ALA A 573 13.81 -25.21 -9.03
C ALA A 573 14.96 -25.77 -8.15
N GLY A 574 15.70 -24.93 -7.42
CA GLY A 574 16.88 -25.31 -6.64
C GLY A 574 18.11 -25.57 -7.51
N LYS A 575 18.20 -24.89 -8.66
CA LYS A 575 19.21 -25.11 -9.69
C LYS A 575 20.08 -23.87 -9.85
N LYS A 576 21.37 -24.10 -10.11
CA LYS A 576 22.27 -23.02 -10.54
C LYS A 576 21.98 -22.68 -12.00
N ARG A 577 22.33 -21.44 -12.40
CA ARG A 577 22.13 -20.95 -13.77
C ARG A 577 22.78 -21.83 -14.83
N GLU A 578 23.81 -22.58 -14.44
CA GLU A 578 24.56 -23.50 -15.28
C GLU A 578 24.08 -24.96 -15.25
N GLU A 579 22.96 -25.31 -14.61
CA GLU A 579 22.44 -26.68 -14.59
C GLU A 579 21.34 -26.89 -15.64
N ASP A 580 21.38 -28.03 -16.33
CA ASP A 580 20.37 -28.41 -17.33
C ASP A 580 19.02 -28.76 -16.67
N TRP A 581 17.92 -28.38 -17.33
CA TRP A 581 16.55 -28.51 -16.82
C TRP A 581 15.83 -29.74 -17.38
N GLY A 582 15.76 -30.85 -16.63
CA GLY A 582 15.09 -32.09 -17.07
C GLY A 582 13.56 -32.09 -16.97
N LEU A 583 12.90 -33.09 -17.57
CA LEU A 583 11.45 -33.35 -17.43
C LEU A 583 11.01 -33.44 -15.95
N GLN A 584 11.89 -33.96 -15.09
CA GLN A 584 11.63 -34.04 -13.64
C GLN A 584 11.63 -32.68 -12.96
N ASN A 585 12.38 -31.71 -13.47
CA ASN A 585 12.47 -30.39 -12.86
C ASN A 585 11.19 -29.58 -13.10
N ILE A 586 10.60 -29.64 -14.29
CA ILE A 586 9.29 -28.99 -14.54
C ILE A 586 8.16 -29.71 -13.78
N GLN A 587 8.22 -31.04 -13.68
CA GLN A 587 7.26 -31.83 -12.89
C GLN A 587 7.30 -31.46 -11.39
N ASN A 588 8.50 -31.15 -10.87
CA ASN A 588 8.69 -30.74 -9.47
C ASN A 588 8.65 -29.21 -9.27
N PHE A 589 8.46 -28.44 -10.34
CA PHE A 589 8.34 -26.98 -10.24
C PHE A 589 6.96 -26.61 -9.70
N SER A 590 6.91 -25.54 -8.91
CA SER A 590 5.66 -25.07 -8.30
C SER A 590 4.72 -24.53 -9.37
N SER A 591 3.52 -25.11 -9.48
CA SER A 591 2.52 -24.65 -10.44
C SER A 591 2.09 -23.22 -10.12
N ASP A 592 1.92 -22.86 -8.84
CA ASP A 592 1.57 -21.50 -8.41
C ASP A 592 2.53 -20.44 -8.97
N ILE A 593 3.84 -20.70 -8.90
CA ILE A 593 4.86 -19.79 -9.43
C ILE A 593 4.77 -19.72 -10.96
N LEU A 594 4.57 -20.86 -11.61
CA LEU A 594 4.47 -20.94 -13.07
C LEU A 594 3.25 -20.16 -13.59
N CYS A 595 2.10 -20.27 -12.92
CA CYS A 595 0.88 -19.56 -13.27
C CYS A 595 1.06 -18.05 -13.12
N GLU A 596 1.74 -17.61 -12.06
CA GLU A 596 1.98 -16.18 -11.84
C GLU A 596 2.93 -15.60 -12.89
N ILE A 597 4.02 -16.31 -13.22
CA ILE A 597 4.91 -15.93 -14.33
C ILE A 597 4.12 -15.82 -15.64
N ASP A 598 3.30 -16.82 -15.95
CA ASP A 598 2.51 -16.85 -17.17
C ASP A 598 1.52 -15.67 -17.26
N ARG A 599 0.80 -15.38 -16.16
CA ARG A 599 -0.09 -14.21 -16.06
C ARG A 599 0.65 -12.92 -16.39
N LEU A 600 1.83 -12.70 -15.80
CA LEU A 600 2.63 -11.50 -16.05
C LEU A 600 3.01 -11.36 -17.53
N TRP A 601 3.39 -12.46 -18.18
CA TRP A 601 3.71 -12.45 -19.61
C TRP A 601 2.49 -12.14 -20.49
N GLN A 602 1.34 -12.74 -20.18
CA GLN A 602 0.10 -12.50 -20.93
C GLN A 602 -0.36 -11.04 -20.79
N ASP A 603 -0.40 -10.51 -19.56
CA ASP A 603 -0.87 -9.15 -19.26
C ASP A 603 -0.03 -8.09 -19.98
N ASN A 604 1.28 -8.30 -20.09
CA ASN A 604 2.21 -7.31 -20.62
C ASN A 604 2.49 -7.46 -22.13
N SER A 605 1.99 -8.53 -22.75
CA SER A 605 2.21 -8.81 -24.18
C SER A 605 0.96 -8.66 -25.05
N ASN A 606 -0.14 -8.14 -24.49
CA ASN A 606 -1.48 -8.21 -25.09
C ASN A 606 -1.84 -9.65 -25.46
N GLU A 607 -1.62 -10.58 -24.53
CA GLU A 607 -1.89 -12.01 -24.69
C GLU A 607 -1.09 -12.72 -25.79
N MET A 608 -0.12 -12.06 -26.43
CA MET A 608 0.71 -12.69 -27.47
C MET A 608 1.73 -13.66 -26.91
N PHE A 609 2.23 -13.43 -25.70
CA PHE A 609 3.28 -14.22 -25.05
C PHE A 609 2.76 -14.86 -23.75
N GLY A 610 3.31 -16.02 -23.41
CA GLY A 610 2.92 -16.82 -22.24
C GLY A 610 3.16 -18.31 -22.49
N PHE A 611 3.50 -19.04 -21.43
CA PHE A 611 3.52 -20.50 -21.42
C PHE A 611 2.13 -21.08 -21.77
N ASN A 612 1.05 -20.42 -21.36
CA ASN A 612 -0.30 -20.84 -21.73
C ASN A 612 -0.53 -20.77 -23.24
N ARG A 613 -0.01 -19.76 -23.93
CA ARG A 613 -0.10 -19.65 -25.41
C ARG A 613 0.63 -20.80 -26.10
N GLN A 614 1.81 -21.17 -25.59
CA GLN A 614 2.56 -22.33 -26.08
C GLN A 614 1.78 -23.63 -25.85
N VAL A 615 1.19 -23.80 -24.66
CA VAL A 615 0.41 -24.97 -24.29
C VAL A 615 -0.87 -25.09 -25.12
N LEU A 616 -1.60 -23.99 -25.35
CA LEU A 616 -2.80 -23.99 -26.19
C LEU A 616 -2.46 -24.46 -27.62
N LYS A 617 -1.37 -23.92 -28.20
CA LYS A 617 -0.87 -24.35 -29.51
C LYS A 617 -0.48 -25.83 -29.53
N TRP A 618 0.15 -26.31 -28.47
CA TRP A 618 0.49 -27.73 -28.30
C TRP A 618 -0.76 -28.63 -28.22
N GLN A 619 -1.80 -28.17 -27.54
CA GLN A 619 -3.04 -28.91 -27.34
C GLN A 619 -3.90 -29.04 -28.60
N GLU A 620 -3.68 -28.21 -29.63
CA GLU A 620 -4.38 -28.33 -30.92
C GLU A 620 -4.17 -29.71 -31.56
N ASN A 621 -2.95 -30.28 -31.47
CA ASN A 621 -2.65 -31.59 -32.03
C ASN A 621 -1.40 -32.26 -31.40
N PRO A 622 -1.48 -32.74 -30.15
CA PRO A 622 -0.32 -33.25 -29.41
C PRO A 622 0.42 -34.40 -30.11
N GLU A 623 -0.30 -35.35 -30.70
CA GLU A 623 0.30 -36.51 -31.39
C GLU A 623 1.13 -36.07 -32.60
N LYS A 624 0.59 -35.16 -33.42
CA LYS A 624 1.31 -34.59 -34.57
C LYS A 624 2.53 -33.79 -34.14
N TRP A 625 2.45 -33.04 -33.04
CA TRP A 625 3.56 -32.24 -32.55
C TRP A 625 4.68 -33.09 -31.94
N GLN A 626 4.33 -34.23 -31.32
CA GLN A 626 5.30 -35.23 -30.84
C GLN A 626 6.01 -35.98 -31.98
N GLU A 627 5.33 -36.20 -33.11
CA GLU A 627 5.96 -36.80 -34.30
C GLU A 627 6.84 -35.81 -35.07
N ASN A 628 6.59 -34.50 -34.93
CA ASN A 628 7.30 -33.45 -35.67
C ASN A 628 7.54 -32.16 -34.86
N ASN A 629 8.42 -32.27 -33.87
CA ASN A 629 8.78 -31.23 -32.91
C ASN A 629 9.31 -29.96 -33.61
N LYS A 630 9.98 -30.12 -34.76
CA LYS A 630 10.49 -29.00 -35.57
C LYS A 630 9.38 -28.15 -36.19
N LYS A 631 8.29 -28.80 -36.62
CA LYS A 631 7.13 -28.07 -37.16
C LYS A 631 6.39 -27.30 -36.07
N PHE A 632 6.29 -27.86 -34.87
CA PHE A 632 5.76 -27.13 -33.72
C PHE A 632 6.64 -25.92 -33.38
N ALA A 633 7.96 -26.12 -33.34
CA ALA A 633 8.92 -25.05 -33.10
C ALA A 633 8.90 -23.96 -34.19
N GLU A 634 8.65 -24.32 -35.44
CA GLU A 634 8.49 -23.37 -36.54
C GLU A 634 7.27 -22.46 -36.32
N GLU A 635 6.13 -23.03 -35.92
CA GLU A 635 4.91 -22.28 -35.60
C GLU A 635 5.09 -21.31 -34.43
N LEU A 636 5.91 -21.67 -33.44
CA LEU A 636 6.27 -20.79 -32.33
C LEU A 636 7.41 -19.81 -32.67
N GLY A 637 7.94 -19.83 -33.90
CA GLY A 637 9.04 -18.96 -34.31
C GLY A 637 10.40 -19.30 -33.68
N TRP A 638 10.56 -20.54 -33.20
CA TRP A 638 11.80 -21.07 -32.60
C TRP A 638 12.69 -21.82 -33.59
N TYR A 639 12.20 -22.17 -34.78
CA TYR A 639 12.94 -22.92 -35.79
C TYR A 639 12.75 -22.34 -37.20
N ASP A 640 13.83 -22.21 -37.96
CA ASP A 640 13.84 -21.81 -39.37
C ASP A 640 14.08 -23.04 -40.24
N GLN A 641 13.02 -23.50 -40.93
CA GLN A 641 13.09 -24.68 -41.79
C GLN A 641 14.04 -24.48 -42.98
N ASN A 642 14.11 -23.27 -43.55
CA ASN A 642 14.93 -22.99 -44.73
C ASN A 642 16.43 -23.09 -44.40
N LYS A 643 16.80 -22.67 -43.19
CA LYS A 643 18.18 -22.74 -42.68
C LYS A 643 18.47 -24.01 -41.88
N ASN A 644 17.45 -24.83 -41.62
CA ASN A 644 17.49 -25.98 -40.73
C ASN A 644 18.14 -25.61 -39.37
N LYS A 645 17.72 -24.47 -38.78
CA LYS A 645 18.38 -23.86 -37.60
C LYS A 645 17.37 -23.47 -36.53
N TRP A 646 17.68 -23.78 -35.28
CA TRP A 646 16.99 -23.23 -34.10
C TRP A 646 17.38 -21.78 -33.85
N LEU A 647 16.39 -20.91 -33.71
CA LEU A 647 16.54 -19.47 -33.57
C LEU A 647 16.70 -19.06 -32.11
N SER A 648 17.62 -18.14 -31.82
CA SER A 648 17.83 -17.58 -30.47
C SER A 648 17.88 -16.06 -30.47
N TRP A 649 18.07 -15.44 -29.30
CA TRP A 649 18.30 -13.99 -29.18
C TRP A 649 19.51 -13.48 -29.98
N GLU A 650 20.43 -14.35 -30.40
CA GLU A 650 21.57 -14.03 -31.27
C GLU A 650 21.15 -13.87 -32.74
N ASP A 651 20.02 -14.46 -33.13
CA ASP A 651 19.48 -14.39 -34.49
C ASP A 651 18.62 -13.14 -34.71
N GLU A 652 18.87 -12.46 -35.83
CA GLU A 652 18.11 -11.25 -36.19
C GLU A 652 16.63 -11.55 -36.45
N VAL A 653 16.34 -12.65 -37.12
CA VAL A 653 14.96 -13.10 -37.40
C VAL A 653 14.17 -13.25 -36.12
N PHE A 654 14.76 -13.87 -35.08
CA PHE A 654 14.12 -14.03 -33.79
C PHE A 654 13.81 -12.69 -33.13
N ARG A 655 14.80 -11.78 -33.06
CA ARG A 655 14.61 -10.44 -32.48
C ARG A 655 13.54 -9.64 -33.21
N ASN A 656 13.46 -9.78 -34.53
CA ASN A 656 12.45 -9.09 -35.34
C ASN A 656 11.05 -9.68 -35.12
N ASN A 657 10.91 -10.99 -34.96
CA ASN A 657 9.64 -11.62 -34.59
C ASN A 657 9.15 -11.14 -33.22
N VAL A 658 10.04 -11.08 -32.23
CA VAL A 658 9.70 -10.56 -30.90
C VAL A 658 9.26 -9.09 -30.97
N LYS A 659 9.98 -8.26 -31.73
CA LYS A 659 9.61 -6.83 -31.90
C LYS A 659 8.25 -6.64 -32.57
N ARG A 660 7.93 -7.47 -33.57
CA ARG A 660 6.65 -7.40 -34.29
C ARG A 660 5.49 -7.94 -33.45
N ARG A 661 5.75 -8.88 -32.55
CA ARG A 661 4.73 -9.56 -31.72
C ARG A 661 3.64 -10.18 -32.58
N ASP A 662 4.03 -10.80 -33.68
CA ASP A 662 3.13 -11.41 -34.67
C ASP A 662 3.05 -12.95 -34.55
N ILE A 663 3.76 -13.54 -33.59
CA ILE A 663 3.80 -14.98 -33.34
C ILE A 663 3.38 -15.25 -31.88
N GLU A 664 2.24 -15.90 -31.71
CA GLU A 664 1.72 -16.30 -30.40
C GLU A 664 2.61 -17.36 -29.74
N GLY A 665 2.84 -17.22 -28.44
CA GLY A 665 3.64 -18.17 -27.66
C GLY A 665 5.15 -18.11 -27.94
N LEU A 666 5.64 -17.14 -28.71
CA LEU A 666 7.08 -16.99 -29.01
C LEU A 666 7.94 -16.85 -27.74
N LEU A 667 7.40 -16.21 -26.70
CA LEU A 667 8.02 -15.99 -25.38
C LEU A 667 7.02 -16.33 -24.26
N PRO A 668 7.45 -16.50 -23.00
CA PRO A 668 8.85 -16.68 -22.59
C PRO A 668 9.43 -17.97 -23.17
N THR A 669 10.73 -18.00 -23.42
CA THR A 669 11.37 -19.27 -23.78
C THR A 669 11.48 -20.14 -22.55
N PRO A 670 10.95 -21.38 -22.57
CA PRO A 670 11.09 -22.31 -21.46
C PRO A 670 12.57 -22.44 -21.09
N PRO A 671 12.93 -22.24 -19.80
CA PRO A 671 14.31 -22.12 -19.41
C PRO A 671 15.15 -23.34 -19.77
N PRO A 672 16.45 -23.14 -20.05
CA PRO A 672 17.12 -23.81 -21.15
C PRO A 672 17.89 -25.06 -20.74
N PHE A 673 18.04 -25.98 -21.69
CA PHE A 673 19.26 -26.78 -21.82
C PHE A 673 20.33 -25.94 -22.52
N LYS A 674 21.55 -25.96 -21.96
CA LYS A 674 22.65 -25.00 -22.16
C LYS A 674 23.03 -24.54 -23.57
N LYS A 675 22.55 -25.13 -24.68
CA LYS A 675 22.92 -24.73 -26.06
C LYS A 675 21.86 -24.96 -27.15
N ASP A 676 20.72 -25.60 -26.84
CA ASP A 676 19.80 -26.06 -27.87
C ASP A 676 18.33 -25.92 -27.46
N ARG A 677 17.57 -25.13 -28.22
CA ARG A 677 16.12 -24.94 -28.05
C ARG A 677 15.31 -26.17 -28.47
N GLN A 678 15.94 -27.16 -29.10
CA GLN A 678 15.30 -28.43 -29.42
C GLN A 678 14.58 -29.05 -28.22
N HIS A 679 15.18 -28.94 -27.04
CA HIS A 679 14.63 -29.54 -25.83
C HIS A 679 13.51 -28.72 -25.17
N SER A 680 13.28 -27.47 -25.57
CA SER A 680 12.14 -26.68 -25.06
C SER A 680 10.81 -27.30 -25.50
N VAL A 681 10.77 -27.95 -26.67
CA VAL A 681 9.57 -28.64 -27.17
C VAL A 681 9.29 -29.91 -26.35
N ASP A 682 10.35 -30.60 -25.90
CA ASP A 682 10.22 -31.84 -25.12
C ASP A 682 9.55 -31.61 -23.75
N LEU A 683 9.53 -30.36 -23.26
CA LEU A 683 8.89 -29.97 -21.99
C LEU A 683 7.38 -29.69 -22.13
N MET A 684 6.86 -29.54 -23.35
CA MET A 684 5.47 -29.14 -23.58
C MET A 684 4.44 -30.08 -22.95
N PRO A 685 4.60 -31.42 -22.94
CA PRO A 685 3.66 -32.30 -22.24
C PRO A 685 3.55 -31.99 -20.74
N GLN A 686 4.69 -31.83 -20.06
CA GLN A 686 4.72 -31.57 -18.62
C GLN A 686 4.30 -30.15 -18.28
N LEU A 687 4.65 -29.19 -19.15
CA LEU A 687 4.19 -27.81 -19.04
C LEU A 687 2.67 -27.76 -19.19
N ALA A 688 2.10 -28.47 -20.17
CA ALA A 688 0.65 -28.59 -20.35
C ALA A 688 -0.03 -29.23 -19.14
N ASP A 689 0.57 -30.26 -18.54
CA ASP A 689 0.04 -30.88 -17.32
C ASP A 689 0.09 -29.95 -16.10
N LYS A 690 1.15 -29.14 -15.98
CA LYS A 690 1.29 -28.14 -14.90
C LYS A 690 0.33 -26.98 -15.07
N MET A 691 0.19 -26.47 -16.28
CA MET A 691 -0.67 -25.32 -16.61
C MET A 691 -2.16 -25.62 -16.45
N LYS A 692 -2.59 -26.90 -16.37
CA LYS A 692 -3.97 -27.27 -16.00
C LYS A 692 -4.39 -26.76 -14.61
N GLN A 693 -3.44 -26.33 -13.78
CA GLN A 693 -3.66 -25.91 -12.40
C GLN A 693 -3.79 -24.38 -12.23
N CYS A 694 -3.70 -23.59 -13.31
CA CYS A 694 -3.58 -22.12 -13.27
C CYS A 694 -4.88 -21.30 -13.23
#